data_AF-A0A8A4TLS2-F1
#
_entry.id   AF-A0A8A4TLS2-F1
#
_cell.length_a   1.000
_cell.length_b   1.000
_cell.length_c   1.000
_cell.angle_alpha   90.00
_cell.angle_beta   90.00
_cell.angle_gamma   90.00
#
_symmetry.space_group_name_H-M   'P 1'
#
loop_
_entity.id
_entity.type
_entity.pdbx_description
1 polymer ?
#
loop_
_entity_poly.entity_id
_entity_poly.type
_entity_poly.pdbx_seq_one_letter_code
_entity_poly.pdbx_strand_id
1 'polypeptide(L)'
;MTRFLASISICVLMALTALPAFSASSRPTDLAPRGRVQHRPAFCAERVSLPHHKTHPPRPAWTSRETQDRIPLHHTPLRAKASSPCSAYEWGNLSGQAFADAVADADQSCLDVLWTFNAETARALSNDRLEAVAQLTQNEAHRLPENAVRIERLMYFQQIALFHEWYEDDLTYPSDLFPVLQTATDRVAAQGAFRNETSAMSALRMQWSVSIDSNGGSHRVIDTVYWMLTRFRDNPDLAKEYRERQAAFNLFSTLARQPGIYNGTHGENSPWYRLLDDRFLNLVQDYALQTQYDENTEAIVNNSLYALGNFSVLEPKTSQRAHAILSQAYYNQEVHSGPWFNALNYLSWYYEATLSDGTQLDLDAIKAEVHALALPNTFVFDEGRVTFKTAISYAKAAQLYDAMQEVEAQFFRKTTFLEETPGDTNENATLVIYASPDDYQKFQPFLYGTDTNNGGIYIENWATLFTYDRTPDQSYLTLEELLRHEYVHYLDGRYVVVPSFGEGEIYQGDRLTWYAEGLAEFLAGSTREHEVLPRRIYAEHIAGDSRRMTVAEIVRATYSSGFDFYRYSGYLFTYLDAEQPDLLAELLDGVRSNQAAKVDAIYLRMANDASLQQGYTQYLDTQIAALQDGSGLFAEDVPTARTPDSLPADNAGDIESILGSTVQAQMTQFRTWKGRYQASFTLTKNIQQSEGATRDQFEQSMDDALAALNPLGNNFISAVSWFGSLNRSGNHVTATCVIEGPFSTEGSTDNTPPSAPTGLRASGEIGAIALSWNANTEPDLSGYTLHRSEHAEGPFSAIAELNADATTATDTAVTPGQTYYYQVIAQDFAGNESNPSNSTSASARDDGGDGSDGGDGGDGSDGGDGGDGSDGGDGGDGSDGGDGGGLPATPVNVTATSGSTGIQVTWRTGDDPNQSDPTLAGFVIYRSTPSVGWTRINQEPISSTHYLDGDLIPGEWYYYSIRAISQSGSLSNYSDIAYAQAQEGHGDSQRILLVNDSTYGNDSYLQSFATILDSNEIEYEVWEIRSQGPVTDLSPYLGGMVIWSLGYYHPDQGNHFDASQRDMIRNYLSRGGNLVLSGAYASLYLDDTPLFRDYLHATHVAHGGRVPGIVPIDGGILDTPYWLSLDNVWYQSEVDIQPPAKACYAYDGYYGQNRSSGTAIFTVEDGFRVVYFTMPFGHLSELAREELLLQSVNWMIPGLLAE
;
A
#
# COMPACT_ATOMS: atom_id res chain seq x y z
N MET A 1 19.13 -38.31 -33.96
CA MET A 1 19.67 -37.83 -35.27
C MET A 1 20.23 -36.43 -35.02
N THR A 2 21.47 -36.02 -35.34
CA THR A 2 22.64 -36.73 -35.93
C THR A 2 23.96 -35.94 -35.72
N ARG A 3 25.09 -36.67 -35.45
CA ARG A 3 26.55 -36.37 -35.64
C ARG A 3 27.38 -36.12 -34.34
N PHE A 4 28.37 -36.96 -33.98
CA PHE A 4 29.81 -37.08 -34.40
C PHE A 4 30.71 -35.94 -33.84
N LEU A 5 31.91 -36.06 -33.23
CA LEU A 5 33.04 -37.05 -33.06
C LEU A 5 33.61 -36.98 -31.60
N ALA A 6 34.27 -37.95 -30.92
CA ALA A 6 35.60 -38.61 -31.04
C ALA A 6 36.86 -37.68 -30.94
N SER A 7 38.02 -37.96 -30.27
CA SER A 7 38.48 -39.03 -29.33
C SER A 7 39.93 -38.84 -28.76
N ILE A 8 40.18 -39.24 -27.48
CA ILE A 8 41.39 -39.97 -26.93
C ILE A 8 42.77 -39.26 -26.57
N SER A 9 43.24 -39.51 -25.31
CA SER A 9 44.64 -39.51 -24.73
C SER A 9 45.44 -38.17 -24.60
N ILE A 10 46.53 -38.00 -23.81
CA ILE A 10 47.62 -38.86 -23.24
C ILE A 10 48.00 -38.48 -21.77
N CYS A 11 48.63 -39.39 -21.00
CA CYS A 11 49.19 -39.14 -19.65
C CYS A 11 50.74 -39.17 -19.58
N VAL A 12 51.35 -38.46 -18.62
CA VAL A 12 52.80 -38.52 -18.25
C VAL A 12 52.96 -38.53 -16.70
N LEU A 13 54.17 -38.75 -16.16
CA LEU A 13 54.38 -39.27 -14.78
C LEU A 13 55.76 -38.91 -14.15
N MET A 14 55.91 -39.11 -12.82
CA MET A 14 57.15 -39.19 -11.98
C MET A 14 57.89 -37.89 -11.55
N ALA A 15 58.78 -37.87 -10.53
CA ALA A 15 58.86 -38.57 -9.21
C ALA A 15 60.06 -38.10 -8.33
N LEU A 16 59.91 -38.16 -7.00
CA LEU A 16 60.88 -38.52 -5.92
C LEU A 16 62.29 -37.87 -5.79
N THR A 17 62.57 -37.39 -4.56
CA THR A 17 63.91 -37.34 -3.89
C THR A 17 63.74 -37.14 -2.37
N ALA A 18 64.69 -37.52 -1.50
CA ALA A 18 64.47 -37.56 -0.03
C ALA A 18 65.72 -37.61 0.90
N LEU A 19 65.60 -36.97 2.09
CA LEU A 19 66.27 -37.23 3.40
C LEU A 19 67.80 -36.98 3.56
N PRO A 20 68.36 -36.79 4.80
CA PRO A 20 67.78 -36.59 6.16
C PRO A 20 68.16 -35.16 6.73
N ALA A 21 68.43 -34.78 8.01
CA ALA A 21 68.68 -35.47 9.30
C ALA A 21 68.53 -34.57 10.59
N PHE A 22 68.78 -35.21 11.74
CA PHE A 22 68.92 -34.82 13.17
C PHE A 22 69.89 -33.65 13.55
N SER A 23 69.85 -32.98 14.73
CA SER A 23 69.05 -33.14 15.98
C SER A 23 69.06 -31.90 16.94
N ALA A 24 67.95 -31.68 17.67
CA ALA A 24 67.81 -31.04 19.02
C ALA A 24 68.23 -29.54 19.21
N SER A 25 67.64 -28.72 20.10
CA SER A 25 66.63 -28.93 21.17
C SER A 25 65.74 -27.68 21.44
N SER A 26 64.77 -27.82 22.36
CA SER A 26 63.95 -26.78 23.05
C SER A 26 62.74 -26.14 22.34
N ARG A 27 61.72 -25.82 23.15
CA ARG A 27 60.41 -25.15 22.90
C ARG A 27 60.51 -23.62 23.17
N PRO A 28 59.49 -22.74 22.92
CA PRO A 28 58.04 -23.01 22.75
C PRO A 28 57.34 -22.29 21.55
N THR A 29 56.01 -22.50 21.43
CA THR A 29 54.94 -21.66 20.79
C THR A 29 55.17 -21.10 19.35
N ASP A 30 54.27 -21.25 18.38
CA ASP A 30 52.83 -21.52 18.40
C ASP A 30 52.36 -22.47 17.28
N LEU A 31 51.06 -22.85 17.30
CA LEU A 31 50.43 -23.73 16.31
C LEU A 31 49.36 -23.01 15.47
N ALA A 32 49.70 -22.75 14.21
CA ALA A 32 48.72 -22.87 13.13
C ALA A 32 48.70 -24.34 12.65
N PRO A 33 47.57 -24.82 12.11
CA PRO A 33 47.67 -25.41 10.78
C PRO A 33 46.45 -25.13 9.88
N ARG A 34 46.71 -24.84 8.59
CA ARG A 34 45.69 -24.95 7.55
C ARG A 34 45.51 -26.42 7.13
N GLY A 35 44.29 -26.93 7.29
CA GLY A 35 43.60 -27.83 6.35
C GLY A 35 44.09 -29.28 6.16
N ARG A 36 43.15 -30.23 6.30
CA ARG A 36 43.01 -31.37 5.37
C ARG A 36 41.62 -32.00 5.45
N VAL A 37 40.90 -32.01 4.34
CA VAL A 37 39.70 -32.82 4.15
C VAL A 37 40.09 -34.31 4.04
N GLN A 38 39.34 -35.18 4.71
CA GLN A 38 39.34 -36.63 4.49
C GLN A 38 37.89 -37.13 4.41
N HIS A 39 37.61 -38.05 3.49
CA HIS A 39 36.26 -38.52 3.20
C HIS A 39 35.93 -39.89 3.84
N ARG A 40 34.75 -39.96 4.49
CA ARG A 40 33.84 -41.13 4.56
C ARG A 40 34.33 -42.34 5.42
N PRO A 41 33.45 -43.30 5.82
CA PRO A 41 32.05 -43.51 5.41
C PRO A 41 30.99 -43.80 6.50
N ALA A 42 29.72 -43.55 6.15
CA ALA A 42 28.45 -44.14 6.66
C ALA A 42 28.05 -43.89 8.15
N PHE A 43 26.77 -43.70 8.48
CA PHE A 43 25.53 -43.87 7.70
C PHE A 43 24.88 -42.55 7.22
N CYS A 44 23.97 -42.70 6.24
CA CYS A 44 23.28 -41.70 5.40
C CYS A 44 22.90 -40.33 6.02
N ALA A 45 22.80 -39.25 5.24
CA ALA A 45 22.73 -39.15 3.77
C ALA A 45 23.75 -38.16 3.17
N GLU A 46 24.08 -38.35 1.89
CA GLU A 46 25.09 -37.54 1.18
C GLU A 46 24.45 -36.74 0.04
N ARG A 47 24.77 -35.44 -0.08
CA ARG A 47 24.48 -34.68 -1.31
C ARG A 47 25.32 -35.25 -2.47
N VAL A 48 24.67 -35.98 -3.38
CA VAL A 48 25.22 -36.30 -4.71
C VAL A 48 24.59 -35.35 -5.71
N SER A 49 25.39 -34.53 -6.36
CA SER A 49 24.92 -33.67 -7.44
C SER A 49 24.60 -34.49 -8.70
N LEU A 50 23.34 -34.43 -9.12
CA LEU A 50 22.85 -34.92 -10.42
C LEU A 50 22.12 -33.77 -11.13
N PRO A 51 22.11 -33.75 -12.48
CA PRO A 51 21.69 -32.57 -13.24
C PRO A 51 20.16 -32.43 -13.33
N HIS A 52 19.68 -31.19 -13.25
CA HIS A 52 18.34 -30.73 -13.61
C HIS A 52 17.16 -31.60 -13.16
N HIS A 53 16.81 -31.49 -11.88
CA HIS A 53 15.39 -31.45 -11.49
C HIS A 53 15.01 -30.00 -11.17
N LYS A 54 13.77 -29.60 -11.48
CA LYS A 54 13.22 -28.31 -11.07
C LYS A 54 13.33 -28.18 -9.53
N THR A 55 13.66 -27.00 -9.02
CA THR A 55 13.50 -26.70 -7.61
C THR A 55 12.03 -26.88 -7.20
N HIS A 56 11.79 -27.14 -5.90
CA HIS A 56 10.43 -27.21 -5.39
C HIS A 56 9.68 -25.89 -5.64
N PRO A 57 8.34 -25.93 -5.74
CA PRO A 57 7.51 -24.73 -5.66
C PRO A 57 7.97 -23.78 -4.54
N PRO A 58 8.18 -22.48 -4.79
CA PRO A 58 8.01 -21.50 -3.73
C PRO A 58 6.65 -21.72 -3.05
N ARG A 59 6.63 -21.58 -1.73
CA ARG A 59 5.40 -21.61 -0.93
C ARG A 59 4.48 -20.48 -1.41
N PRO A 60 3.14 -20.63 -1.36
CA PRO A 60 2.25 -19.49 -1.49
C PRO A 60 2.63 -18.41 -0.47
N ALA A 61 3.08 -17.26 -0.96
CA ALA A 61 3.17 -16.04 -0.17
C ALA A 61 1.73 -15.52 -0.02
N TRP A 62 1.19 -15.62 1.19
CA TRP A 62 -0.12 -15.08 1.52
C TRP A 62 -0.14 -14.54 2.94
N THR A 63 -0.90 -13.48 3.10
CA THR A 63 -0.94 -12.63 4.28
C THR A 63 -1.67 -13.27 5.45
N SER A 64 -1.13 -13.04 6.65
CA SER A 64 -1.94 -12.41 7.68
C SER A 64 -1.17 -11.20 8.22
N ARG A 65 -1.89 -10.15 8.64
CA ARG A 65 -1.28 -9.02 9.36
C ARG A 65 -0.60 -9.47 10.69
N GLU A 66 -0.85 -10.70 11.14
CA GLU A 66 -0.40 -11.26 12.42
C GLU A 66 1.04 -11.84 12.39
N THR A 67 1.72 -11.98 11.23
CA THR A 67 3.04 -12.68 11.18
C THR A 67 4.28 -11.83 11.49
N GLN A 68 4.17 -10.50 11.59
CA GLN A 68 5.21 -9.66 12.24
C GLN A 68 4.82 -9.25 13.67
N ASP A 69 3.54 -9.37 14.02
CA ASP A 69 3.02 -8.93 15.30
C ASP A 69 3.34 -9.94 16.42
N ARG A 70 4.51 -9.77 17.05
CA ARG A 70 4.83 -10.39 18.36
C ARG A 70 4.01 -9.74 19.49
N ILE A 71 2.69 -9.66 19.34
CA ILE A 71 1.77 -9.24 20.41
C ILE A 71 2.00 -10.17 21.61
N PRO A 72 2.37 -9.64 22.79
CA PRO A 72 2.57 -10.47 23.97
C PRO A 72 1.29 -11.22 24.32
N LEU A 73 1.40 -12.53 24.54
CA LEU A 73 0.29 -13.37 25.01
C LEU A 73 -0.15 -12.96 26.42
N HIS A 74 -1.03 -11.96 26.50
CA HIS A 74 -1.61 -11.46 27.74
C HIS A 74 -2.47 -12.52 28.43
N HIS A 75 -1.83 -13.30 29.30
CA HIS A 75 -2.50 -14.21 30.22
C HIS A 75 -2.35 -13.74 31.67
N THR A 76 -3.41 -13.97 32.44
CA THR A 76 -3.54 -13.49 33.82
C THR A 76 -2.45 -14.09 34.70
N PRO A 77 -1.72 -13.29 35.51
CA PRO A 77 -0.58 -13.79 36.27
C PRO A 77 -0.99 -14.84 37.31
N LEU A 78 -0.57 -16.09 37.09
CA LEU A 78 -0.61 -17.12 38.12
C LEU A 78 0.39 -16.75 39.23
N ARG A 79 0.04 -17.08 40.48
CA ARG A 79 0.77 -16.62 41.67
C ARG A 79 2.26 -16.97 41.61
N ALA A 80 3.09 -15.93 41.61
CA ALA A 80 4.55 -15.98 41.64
C ALA A 80 5.10 -17.02 42.64
N LYS A 81 6.06 -17.84 42.19
CA LYS A 81 6.60 -18.95 42.99
C LYS A 81 8.02 -19.32 42.56
N ALA A 82 9.00 -18.78 43.30
CA ALA A 82 10.44 -18.85 43.00
C ALA A 82 10.87 -18.12 41.71
N SER A 83 12.18 -17.94 41.56
CA SER A 83 12.80 -17.32 40.38
C SER A 83 13.02 -18.37 39.30
N SER A 84 12.15 -18.41 38.29
CA SER A 84 12.40 -19.16 37.07
C SER A 84 13.66 -18.64 36.37
N PRO A 85 14.46 -19.49 35.70
CA PRO A 85 15.54 -19.04 34.83
C PRO A 85 14.96 -18.15 33.71
N CYS A 86 15.55 -16.99 33.47
CA CYS A 86 15.10 -16.06 32.41
C CYS A 86 16.29 -15.54 31.58
N SER A 87 17.38 -16.33 31.52
CA SER A 87 18.55 -16.08 30.69
C SER A 87 19.18 -17.41 30.26
N ALA A 88 19.83 -17.44 29.09
CA ALA A 88 20.45 -18.66 28.56
C ALA A 88 21.50 -19.28 29.51
N TYR A 89 22.22 -18.44 30.26
CA TYR A 89 23.17 -18.88 31.29
C TYR A 89 22.46 -19.61 32.46
N GLU A 90 21.34 -19.09 32.97
CA GLU A 90 20.62 -19.75 34.06
C GLU A 90 20.01 -21.09 33.62
N TRP A 91 19.45 -21.15 32.41
CA TRP A 91 19.01 -22.41 31.79
C TRP A 91 20.18 -23.40 31.65
N GLY A 92 21.34 -22.94 31.19
CA GLY A 92 22.58 -23.72 31.08
C GLY A 92 23.14 -24.27 32.40
N ASN A 93 22.67 -23.79 33.55
CA ASN A 93 23.06 -24.27 34.88
C ASN A 93 22.14 -25.37 35.46
N LEU A 94 20.89 -25.51 34.98
CA LEU A 94 20.00 -26.61 35.38
C LEU A 94 20.28 -27.89 34.56
N SER A 95 19.94 -29.07 35.08
CA SER A 95 20.15 -30.35 34.37
C SER A 95 19.12 -31.42 34.73
N GLY A 96 18.92 -32.39 33.82
CA GLY A 96 18.01 -33.53 34.00
C GLY A 96 16.59 -33.12 34.36
N GLN A 97 15.97 -33.86 35.29
CA GLN A 97 14.60 -33.59 35.75
C GLN A 97 14.40 -32.16 36.26
N ALA A 98 15.38 -31.56 36.93
CA ALA A 98 15.28 -30.19 37.45
C ALA A 98 15.29 -29.13 36.34
N PHE A 99 15.87 -29.43 35.18
CA PHE A 99 15.73 -28.61 33.97
C PHE A 99 14.32 -28.77 33.38
N ALA A 100 13.85 -30.02 33.21
CA ALA A 100 12.54 -30.30 32.62
C ALA A 100 11.38 -29.73 33.47
N ASP A 101 11.43 -29.86 34.79
CA ASP A 101 10.44 -29.26 35.69
C ASP A 101 10.43 -27.73 35.59
N ALA A 102 11.60 -27.09 35.47
CA ALA A 102 11.72 -25.65 35.32
C ALA A 102 11.17 -25.14 33.97
N VAL A 103 11.36 -25.90 32.88
CA VAL A 103 10.73 -25.60 31.58
C VAL A 103 9.20 -25.75 31.67
N ALA A 104 8.71 -26.80 32.35
CA ALA A 104 7.27 -27.06 32.47
C ALA A 104 6.52 -25.95 33.24
N ASP A 105 7.15 -25.32 34.24
CA ASP A 105 6.58 -24.23 35.04
C ASP A 105 7.03 -22.82 34.56
N ALA A 106 7.58 -22.69 33.36
CA ALA A 106 8.11 -21.42 32.83
C ALA A 106 7.04 -20.48 32.25
N ASP A 107 7.25 -19.17 32.43
CA ASP A 107 6.66 -18.15 31.57
C ASP A 107 7.33 -18.17 30.18
N GLN A 108 6.56 -17.99 29.12
CA GLN A 108 7.04 -18.17 27.74
C GLN A 108 8.19 -17.20 27.38
N SER A 109 8.10 -15.95 27.83
CA SER A 109 9.13 -14.93 27.66
C SER A 109 10.48 -15.31 28.27
N CYS A 110 10.49 -16.15 29.31
CA CYS A 110 11.73 -16.67 29.90
C CYS A 110 12.30 -17.88 29.13
N LEU A 111 11.51 -18.54 28.26
CA LEU A 111 12.01 -19.47 27.25
C LEU A 111 12.45 -18.74 25.98
N ASP A 112 11.82 -17.62 25.63
CA ASP A 112 12.09 -16.89 24.39
C ASP A 112 13.54 -16.37 24.26
N VAL A 113 14.24 -16.18 25.38
CA VAL A 113 15.68 -15.84 25.42
C VAL A 113 16.57 -16.92 24.79
N LEU A 114 16.04 -18.12 24.54
CA LEU A 114 16.73 -19.22 23.88
C LEU A 114 16.56 -19.20 22.35
N TRP A 115 15.77 -18.28 21.76
CA TRP A 115 15.71 -18.10 20.30
C TRP A 115 17.00 -17.51 19.72
N THR A 116 17.81 -16.80 20.51
CA THR A 116 19.11 -16.29 20.07
C THR A 116 20.21 -17.33 20.33
N PHE A 117 20.83 -17.84 19.27
CA PHE A 117 21.93 -18.81 19.42
C PHE A 117 23.21 -18.14 19.95
N ASN A 118 23.92 -18.86 20.81
CA ASN A 118 25.22 -18.49 21.39
C ASN A 118 25.72 -19.66 22.27
N ALA A 119 26.96 -19.55 22.78
CA ALA A 119 27.60 -20.58 23.59
C ALA A 119 26.94 -20.89 24.96
N GLU A 120 26.01 -20.08 25.46
CA GLU A 120 25.18 -20.39 26.63
C GLU A 120 23.86 -21.05 26.21
N THR A 121 23.21 -20.57 25.15
CA THR A 121 22.04 -21.21 24.53
C THR A 121 22.37 -22.66 24.11
N ALA A 122 23.51 -22.88 23.44
CA ALA A 122 23.97 -24.22 23.06
C ALA A 122 24.15 -25.18 24.27
N ARG A 123 24.44 -24.66 25.48
CA ARG A 123 24.47 -25.46 26.71
C ARG A 123 23.07 -25.81 27.18
N ALA A 124 22.16 -24.82 27.21
CA ALA A 124 20.76 -25.06 27.58
C ALA A 124 20.07 -26.11 26.67
N LEU A 125 20.43 -26.15 25.39
CA LEU A 125 19.86 -27.06 24.39
C LEU A 125 20.54 -28.45 24.30
N SER A 126 21.47 -28.79 25.20
CA SER A 126 22.20 -30.08 25.16
C SER A 126 21.30 -31.33 25.20
N ASN A 127 21.70 -32.39 24.50
CA ASN A 127 21.00 -33.69 24.35
C ASN A 127 20.25 -34.16 25.60
N ASP A 128 20.95 -34.35 26.73
CA ASP A 128 20.40 -34.85 28.01
C ASP A 128 19.22 -34.01 28.54
N ARG A 129 19.19 -32.70 28.22
CA ARG A 129 18.12 -31.76 28.62
C ARG A 129 16.91 -31.91 27.72
N LEU A 130 17.13 -31.99 26.39
CA LEU A 130 16.06 -32.24 25.43
C LEU A 130 15.42 -33.62 25.66
N GLU A 131 16.20 -34.65 25.97
CA GLU A 131 15.68 -35.97 26.34
C GLU A 131 14.84 -35.90 27.64
N ALA A 132 15.33 -35.22 28.69
CA ALA A 132 14.58 -35.06 29.94
C ALA A 132 13.25 -34.32 29.74
N VAL A 133 13.23 -33.28 28.89
CA VAL A 133 12.00 -32.55 28.51
C VAL A 133 11.04 -33.45 27.72
N ALA A 134 11.52 -34.23 26.75
CA ALA A 134 10.71 -35.17 25.98
C ALA A 134 10.13 -36.30 26.87
N GLN A 135 10.93 -36.84 27.79
CA GLN A 135 10.48 -37.84 28.78
C GLN A 135 9.45 -37.26 29.74
N LEU A 136 9.62 -36.02 30.24
CA LEU A 136 8.62 -35.37 31.10
C LEU A 136 7.31 -35.11 30.35
N THR A 137 7.38 -34.71 29.07
CA THR A 137 6.21 -34.54 28.19
C THR A 137 5.39 -35.84 28.10
N GLN A 138 6.05 -36.98 27.90
CA GLN A 138 5.40 -38.30 27.88
C GLN A 138 4.73 -38.66 29.23
N ASN A 139 5.37 -38.31 30.35
CA ASN A 139 4.86 -38.59 31.69
C ASN A 139 3.65 -37.71 32.05
N GLU A 140 3.71 -36.42 31.71
CA GLU A 140 2.65 -35.45 32.03
C GLU A 140 1.42 -35.57 31.13
N ALA A 141 1.56 -36.11 29.90
CA ALA A 141 0.43 -36.36 29.00
C ALA A 141 -0.72 -37.14 29.65
N HIS A 142 -0.42 -38.10 30.54
CA HIS A 142 -1.43 -38.87 31.28
C HIS A 142 -2.23 -38.06 32.33
N ARG A 143 -1.95 -36.75 32.47
CA ARG A 143 -2.66 -35.77 33.31
C ARG A 143 -3.28 -34.65 32.48
N LEU A 144 -3.73 -34.96 31.26
CA LEU A 144 -4.61 -34.06 30.52
C LEU A 144 -6.06 -34.22 31.00
N PRO A 145 -6.81 -33.12 31.20
CA PRO A 145 -6.49 -31.75 30.79
C PRO A 145 -5.68 -30.91 31.80
N GLU A 146 -5.45 -31.38 33.03
CA GLU A 146 -4.89 -30.56 34.12
C GLU A 146 -3.52 -29.95 33.80
N ASN A 147 -2.63 -30.72 33.17
CA ASN A 147 -1.25 -30.31 32.88
C ASN A 147 -1.05 -29.74 31.46
N ALA A 148 -2.12 -29.26 30.83
CA ALA A 148 -2.13 -28.67 29.48
C ALA A 148 -0.96 -27.70 29.21
N VAL A 149 -0.84 -26.66 30.04
CA VAL A 149 0.15 -25.58 29.87
C VAL A 149 1.57 -26.10 30.11
N ARG A 150 1.76 -26.99 31.09
CA ARG A 150 3.06 -27.64 31.36
C ARG A 150 3.57 -28.42 30.15
N ILE A 151 2.68 -29.17 29.50
CA ILE A 151 2.99 -29.95 28.30
C ILE A 151 3.29 -29.02 27.11
N GLU A 152 2.49 -27.96 26.93
CA GLU A 152 2.72 -26.96 25.88
C GLU A 152 4.11 -26.31 26.02
N ARG A 153 4.50 -25.85 27.22
CA ARG A 153 5.84 -25.27 27.48
C ARG A 153 6.98 -26.23 27.18
N LEU A 154 6.83 -27.50 27.58
CA LEU A 154 7.81 -28.55 27.27
C LEU A 154 7.94 -28.78 25.76
N MET A 155 6.84 -28.66 25.00
CA MET A 155 6.83 -28.82 23.55
C MET A 155 7.32 -27.57 22.79
N TYR A 156 7.13 -26.38 23.35
CA TYR A 156 7.74 -25.14 22.87
C TYR A 156 9.27 -25.17 22.99
N PHE A 157 9.80 -25.65 24.11
CA PHE A 157 11.25 -25.89 24.25
C PHE A 157 11.78 -26.90 23.23
N GLN A 158 11.03 -27.99 22.95
CA GLN A 158 11.41 -28.95 21.90
C GLN A 158 11.45 -28.30 20.51
N GLN A 159 10.57 -27.34 20.21
CA GLN A 159 10.61 -26.57 18.97
C GLN A 159 11.86 -25.67 18.89
N ILE A 160 12.19 -24.92 19.96
CA ILE A 160 13.40 -24.08 20.01
C ILE A 160 14.65 -24.92 19.77
N ALA A 161 14.74 -26.09 20.43
CA ALA A 161 15.86 -27.01 20.29
C ALA A 161 16.02 -27.52 18.83
N LEU A 162 14.95 -27.97 18.21
CA LEU A 162 14.95 -28.49 16.83
C LEU A 162 15.10 -27.39 15.77
N PHE A 163 14.73 -26.14 16.07
CA PHE A 163 15.04 -25.00 15.21
C PHE A 163 16.55 -24.76 15.14
N HIS A 164 17.23 -24.71 16.29
CA HIS A 164 18.68 -24.48 16.31
C HIS A 164 19.47 -25.64 15.69
N GLU A 165 19.05 -26.90 15.88
CA GLU A 165 19.69 -28.05 15.22
C GLU A 165 19.54 -28.04 13.69
N TRP A 166 18.57 -27.30 13.14
CA TRP A 166 18.41 -27.13 11.69
C TRP A 166 19.32 -26.02 11.12
N TYR A 167 19.61 -24.97 11.89
CA TYR A 167 20.31 -23.77 11.41
C TYR A 167 21.78 -23.66 11.87
N GLU A 168 22.17 -24.32 12.96
CA GLU A 168 23.45 -24.07 13.65
C GLU A 168 24.38 -25.30 13.60
N ASP A 169 25.45 -25.25 12.80
CA ASP A 169 26.45 -26.32 12.63
C ASP A 169 27.08 -26.83 13.97
N ASP A 170 27.04 -26.01 15.03
CA ASP A 170 27.56 -26.34 16.37
C ASP A 170 26.58 -27.16 17.25
N LEU A 171 25.34 -27.41 16.80
CA LEU A 171 24.32 -28.20 17.51
C LEU A 171 23.82 -29.35 16.63
N THR A 172 23.91 -30.60 17.11
CA THR A 172 23.38 -31.77 16.38
C THR A 172 22.88 -32.83 17.35
N TYR A 173 21.67 -33.36 17.13
CA TYR A 173 21.09 -34.38 17.99
C TYR A 173 21.37 -35.81 17.50
N PRO A 174 21.51 -36.79 18.41
CA PRO A 174 21.72 -38.17 18.02
C PRO A 174 20.40 -38.78 17.52
N SER A 175 20.47 -39.63 16.49
CA SER A 175 19.30 -40.14 15.77
C SER A 175 18.30 -40.95 16.61
N ASP A 176 18.72 -41.46 17.77
CA ASP A 176 17.89 -42.18 18.74
C ASP A 176 17.06 -41.26 19.65
N LEU A 177 17.36 -39.95 19.71
CA LEU A 177 16.55 -38.95 20.41
C LEU A 177 15.23 -38.63 19.68
N PHE A 178 15.24 -38.64 18.34
CA PHE A 178 14.04 -38.38 17.52
C PHE A 178 12.87 -39.33 17.84
N PRO A 179 13.06 -40.67 17.95
CA PRO A 179 12.03 -41.58 18.47
C PRO A 179 11.45 -41.20 19.85
N VAL A 180 12.22 -40.57 20.74
CA VAL A 180 11.75 -40.12 22.07
C VAL A 180 10.86 -38.87 21.93
N LEU A 181 11.27 -37.91 21.09
CA LEU A 181 10.50 -36.71 20.74
C LEU A 181 9.18 -37.07 20.05
N GLN A 182 9.22 -37.97 19.08
CA GLN A 182 8.02 -38.49 18.40
C GLN A 182 7.09 -39.23 19.37
N THR A 183 7.64 -40.00 20.31
CA THR A 183 6.83 -40.66 21.34
C THR A 183 6.20 -39.66 22.32
N ALA A 184 6.78 -38.48 22.53
CA ALA A 184 6.14 -37.39 23.26
C ALA A 184 4.89 -36.87 22.54
N THR A 185 4.99 -36.55 21.24
CA THR A 185 3.83 -36.12 20.43
C THR A 185 2.75 -37.20 20.34
N ASP A 186 3.11 -38.47 20.17
CA ASP A 186 2.18 -39.60 20.18
C ASP A 186 1.40 -39.70 21.51
N ARG A 187 2.11 -39.58 22.65
CA ARG A 187 1.53 -39.71 24.00
C ARG A 187 0.54 -38.60 24.32
N VAL A 188 0.77 -37.38 23.84
CA VAL A 188 -0.15 -36.25 24.01
C VAL A 188 -1.43 -36.46 23.21
N ALA A 189 -1.30 -36.79 21.92
CA ALA A 189 -2.44 -37.01 21.01
C ALA A 189 -3.32 -38.21 21.39
N ALA A 190 -2.75 -39.24 22.02
CA ALA A 190 -3.46 -40.45 22.43
C ALA A 190 -4.46 -40.25 23.58
N GLN A 191 -4.47 -39.10 24.27
CA GLN A 191 -5.36 -38.86 25.40
C GLN A 191 -6.73 -38.37 24.94
N GLY A 192 -7.81 -38.92 25.49
CA GLY A 192 -9.17 -38.45 25.20
C GLY A 192 -9.36 -36.94 25.50
N ALA A 193 -8.69 -36.42 26.53
CA ALA A 193 -8.76 -35.02 26.93
C ALA A 193 -8.11 -34.03 25.95
N PHE A 194 -7.24 -34.47 25.02
CA PHE A 194 -6.73 -33.63 23.92
C PHE A 194 -7.84 -33.11 22.99
N ARG A 195 -9.02 -33.76 23.05
CA ARG A 195 -10.24 -33.45 22.30
C ARG A 195 -11.21 -32.54 23.07
N ASN A 196 -10.85 -32.08 24.27
CA ASN A 196 -11.67 -31.15 25.03
C ASN A 196 -11.60 -29.74 24.42
N GLU A 197 -12.69 -29.00 24.44
CA GLU A 197 -12.74 -27.62 23.95
C GLU A 197 -12.50 -26.64 25.10
N THR A 198 -11.23 -26.30 25.31
CA THR A 198 -10.77 -25.26 26.24
C THR A 198 -9.59 -24.52 25.62
N SER A 199 -9.42 -23.22 25.92
CA SER A 199 -8.32 -22.41 25.35
C SER A 199 -6.91 -22.96 25.64
N ALA A 200 -6.75 -23.73 26.73
CA ALA A 200 -5.51 -24.44 27.06
C ALA A 200 -5.30 -25.71 26.19
N MET A 201 -6.37 -26.36 25.71
CA MET A 201 -6.28 -27.38 24.67
C MET A 201 -6.05 -26.77 23.30
N SER A 202 -6.65 -25.62 22.96
CA SER A 202 -6.37 -24.91 21.70
C SER A 202 -4.88 -24.54 21.60
N ALA A 203 -4.29 -24.02 22.68
CA ALA A 203 -2.86 -23.74 22.77
C ALA A 203 -2.00 -25.01 22.60
N LEU A 204 -2.35 -26.09 23.30
CA LEU A 204 -1.63 -27.36 23.19
C LEU A 204 -1.77 -27.99 21.78
N ARG A 205 -2.92 -27.86 21.13
CA ARG A 205 -3.16 -28.32 19.74
C ARG A 205 -2.32 -27.53 18.75
N MET A 206 -2.26 -26.21 18.90
CA MET A 206 -1.38 -25.34 18.11
C MET A 206 0.09 -25.75 18.28
N GLN A 207 0.60 -25.84 19.51
CA GLN A 207 1.99 -26.24 19.75
C GLN A 207 2.30 -27.66 19.26
N TRP A 208 1.38 -28.60 19.47
CA TRP A 208 1.50 -29.99 19.01
C TRP A 208 1.59 -30.08 17.47
N SER A 209 0.81 -29.28 16.75
CA SER A 209 0.86 -29.23 15.28
C SER A 209 2.21 -28.79 14.72
N VAL A 210 2.98 -27.98 15.47
CA VAL A 210 4.36 -27.61 15.11
C VAL A 210 5.34 -28.72 15.51
N SER A 211 5.24 -29.27 16.73
CA SER A 211 6.22 -30.27 17.19
C SER A 211 6.23 -31.56 16.35
N ILE A 212 5.09 -32.00 15.79
CA ILE A 212 5.03 -33.15 14.87
C ILE A 212 5.70 -32.89 13.51
N ASP A 213 5.85 -31.62 13.14
CA ASP A 213 6.57 -31.16 11.95
C ASP A 213 8.08 -31.19 12.22
N SER A 214 8.51 -30.50 13.27
CA SER A 214 9.93 -30.39 13.65
C SER A 214 10.57 -31.75 13.97
N ASN A 215 9.83 -32.71 14.55
CA ASN A 215 10.37 -34.01 14.95
C ASN A 215 10.25 -35.12 13.89
N GLY A 216 9.77 -34.82 12.68
CA GLY A 216 9.57 -35.81 11.59
C GLY A 216 8.44 -36.81 11.83
N GLY A 217 7.65 -36.65 12.89
CA GLY A 217 6.78 -37.68 13.43
C GLY A 217 5.35 -37.72 12.90
N SER A 218 4.89 -36.74 12.12
CA SER A 218 3.46 -36.58 11.81
C SER A 218 2.81 -37.80 11.12
N HIS A 219 3.58 -38.58 10.35
CA HIS A 219 3.16 -39.85 9.76
C HIS A 219 2.68 -40.90 10.79
N ARG A 220 3.16 -40.84 12.05
CA ARG A 220 2.76 -41.72 13.16
C ARG A 220 1.38 -41.38 13.74
N VAL A 221 0.90 -40.16 13.51
CA VAL A 221 -0.30 -39.57 14.14
C VAL A 221 -1.35 -39.14 13.11
N ILE A 222 -1.31 -39.71 11.90
CA ILE A 222 -2.11 -39.27 10.75
C ILE A 222 -3.64 -39.33 10.99
N ASP A 223 -4.17 -40.28 11.77
CA ASP A 223 -5.59 -40.29 12.17
C ASP A 223 -5.95 -39.15 13.16
N THR A 224 -4.99 -38.63 13.93
CA THR A 224 -5.19 -37.42 14.76
C THR A 224 -5.19 -36.17 13.88
N VAL A 225 -4.29 -36.08 12.90
CA VAL A 225 -4.27 -35.00 11.89
C VAL A 225 -5.58 -34.98 11.12
N TYR A 226 -6.03 -36.13 10.62
CA TYR A 226 -7.32 -36.32 9.96
C TYR A 226 -8.48 -35.84 10.85
N TRP A 227 -8.49 -36.22 12.14
CA TRP A 227 -9.52 -35.77 13.08
C TRP A 227 -9.48 -34.24 13.32
N MET A 228 -8.31 -33.63 13.49
CA MET A 228 -8.20 -32.18 13.70
C MET A 228 -8.71 -31.39 12.50
N LEU A 229 -8.33 -31.80 11.28
CA LEU A 229 -8.83 -31.18 10.05
C LEU A 229 -10.34 -31.45 9.84
N THR A 230 -10.83 -32.68 10.09
CA THR A 230 -12.27 -32.97 10.06
C THR A 230 -13.04 -32.07 11.02
N ARG A 231 -12.54 -31.89 12.25
CA ARG A 231 -13.13 -31.01 13.28
C ARG A 231 -13.17 -29.55 12.85
N PHE A 232 -12.12 -29.05 12.18
CA PHE A 232 -12.08 -27.66 11.72
C PHE A 232 -13.08 -27.43 10.58
N ARG A 233 -13.16 -28.35 9.60
CA ARG A 233 -14.17 -28.31 8.52
C ARG A 233 -15.61 -28.36 9.07
N ASP A 234 -15.86 -29.23 10.04
CA ASP A 234 -17.21 -29.50 10.57
C ASP A 234 -17.71 -28.45 11.58
N ASN A 235 -16.89 -27.44 11.93
CA ASN A 235 -17.26 -26.38 12.87
C ASN A 235 -16.66 -25.02 12.46
N PRO A 236 -17.34 -24.24 11.59
CA PRO A 236 -16.83 -22.97 11.05
C PRO A 236 -16.47 -21.90 12.10
N ASP A 237 -17.07 -21.92 13.29
CA ASP A 237 -16.73 -20.98 14.36
C ASP A 237 -15.27 -21.13 14.85
N LEU A 238 -14.60 -22.25 14.56
CA LEU A 238 -13.18 -22.45 14.88
C LEU A 238 -12.24 -21.58 14.04
N ALA A 239 -12.65 -21.09 12.87
CA ALA A 239 -11.84 -20.16 12.06
C ALA A 239 -11.59 -18.82 12.77
N LYS A 240 -12.50 -18.45 13.69
CA LYS A 240 -12.46 -17.24 14.53
C LYS A 240 -11.49 -17.38 15.72
N GLU A 241 -11.10 -18.60 16.11
CA GLU A 241 -10.07 -18.80 17.14
C GLU A 241 -8.70 -18.95 16.46
N TYR A 242 -7.87 -17.89 16.54
CA TYR A 242 -6.49 -17.85 16.00
C TYR A 242 -5.70 -19.15 16.19
N ARG A 243 -5.74 -19.74 17.41
CA ARG A 243 -5.00 -20.96 17.75
C ARG A 243 -5.45 -22.19 16.96
N GLU A 244 -6.73 -22.27 16.62
CA GLU A 244 -7.31 -23.38 15.87
C GLU A 244 -7.11 -23.19 14.36
N ARG A 245 -7.26 -21.95 13.86
CA ARG A 245 -6.85 -21.54 12.50
C ARG A 245 -5.37 -21.86 12.25
N GLN A 246 -4.49 -21.45 13.16
CA GLN A 246 -3.06 -21.71 13.07
C GLN A 246 -2.73 -23.19 13.21
N ALA A 247 -3.45 -23.96 14.02
CA ALA A 247 -3.28 -25.41 14.08
C ALA A 247 -3.64 -26.07 12.73
N ALA A 248 -4.74 -25.69 12.08
CA ALA A 248 -5.11 -26.20 10.76
C ALA A 248 -4.07 -25.82 9.68
N PHE A 249 -3.63 -24.55 9.67
CA PHE A 249 -2.57 -24.03 8.79
C PHE A 249 -1.26 -24.82 8.95
N ASN A 250 -0.84 -25.07 10.18
CA ASN A 250 0.36 -25.85 10.50
C ASN A 250 0.21 -27.29 9.99
N LEU A 251 -0.94 -27.94 10.23
CA LEU A 251 -1.17 -29.32 9.78
C LEU A 251 -1.07 -29.45 8.25
N PHE A 252 -1.68 -28.56 7.47
CA PHE A 252 -1.51 -28.56 6.01
C PHE A 252 -0.07 -28.25 5.60
N SER A 253 0.58 -27.28 6.25
CA SER A 253 2.00 -26.97 6.01
C SER A 253 2.91 -28.19 6.26
N THR A 254 2.60 -29.03 7.26
CA THR A 254 3.30 -30.28 7.58
C THR A 254 3.02 -31.37 6.54
N LEU A 255 1.76 -31.50 6.11
CA LEU A 255 1.33 -32.45 5.08
C LEU A 255 1.91 -32.12 3.69
N ALA A 256 2.16 -30.85 3.38
CA ALA A 256 2.91 -30.47 2.19
C ALA A 256 4.40 -30.84 2.32
N ARG A 257 5.02 -30.48 3.46
CA ARG A 257 6.47 -30.57 3.62
C ARG A 257 6.99 -31.98 3.90
N GLN A 258 6.48 -32.71 4.88
CA GLN A 258 7.09 -33.99 5.28
C GLN A 258 7.06 -35.10 4.20
N PRO A 259 6.03 -35.23 3.34
CA PRO A 259 6.08 -36.20 2.24
C PRO A 259 7.10 -35.85 1.14
N GLY A 260 7.43 -34.56 0.96
CA GLY A 260 8.44 -34.09 0.01
C GLY A 260 9.87 -34.06 0.57
N ILE A 261 10.04 -33.69 1.85
CA ILE A 261 11.34 -33.45 2.51
C ILE A 261 12.15 -34.73 2.76
N TYR A 262 11.55 -35.93 2.69
CA TYR A 262 12.20 -37.21 3.03
C TYR A 262 13.23 -37.70 1.97
N ASN A 263 14.29 -36.91 1.81
CA ASN A 263 15.60 -37.12 1.18
C ASN A 263 15.75 -38.41 0.34
N GLY A 264 15.18 -38.41 -0.86
CA GLY A 264 15.30 -39.46 -1.87
C GLY A 264 14.33 -40.65 -1.74
N THR A 265 13.44 -40.66 -0.74
CA THR A 265 12.43 -41.72 -0.54
C THR A 265 11.05 -41.35 -1.11
N HIS A 266 10.97 -41.22 -2.44
CA HIS A 266 9.69 -41.09 -3.15
C HIS A 266 9.00 -42.45 -3.34
N GLY A 267 7.69 -42.43 -3.60
CA GLY A 267 6.89 -43.63 -3.84
C GLY A 267 6.95 -44.65 -2.70
N GLU A 268 7.18 -45.93 -3.03
CA GLU A 268 7.07 -47.06 -2.09
C GLU A 268 8.10 -47.09 -0.94
N ASN A 269 9.13 -46.24 -0.98
CA ASN A 269 10.12 -46.12 0.09
C ASN A 269 9.77 -45.02 1.10
N SER A 270 8.77 -44.18 0.83
CA SER A 270 8.36 -43.09 1.72
C SER A 270 7.69 -43.64 2.99
N PRO A 271 7.93 -43.06 4.18
CA PRO A 271 7.11 -43.32 5.38
C PRO A 271 5.61 -43.05 5.16
N TRP A 272 5.27 -42.25 4.15
CA TRP A 272 3.91 -41.84 3.78
C TRP A 272 3.18 -42.79 2.85
N TYR A 273 3.87 -43.79 2.29
CA TYR A 273 3.32 -44.71 1.29
C TYR A 273 2.05 -45.40 1.79
N ARG A 274 0.91 -45.14 1.12
CA ARG A 274 -0.44 -45.62 1.47
C ARG A 274 -1.02 -45.10 2.80
N LEU A 275 -0.42 -44.09 3.45
CA LEU A 275 -1.04 -43.44 4.63
C LEU A 275 -2.14 -42.45 4.25
N LEU A 276 -2.03 -41.81 3.09
CA LEU A 276 -3.02 -40.87 2.56
C LEU A 276 -4.12 -41.66 1.83
N ASP A 277 -5.06 -42.22 2.60
CA ASP A 277 -6.18 -43.00 2.05
C ASP A 277 -7.29 -42.11 1.44
N ASP A 278 -8.31 -42.74 0.85
CA ASP A 278 -9.39 -42.03 0.16
C ASP A 278 -10.24 -41.16 1.11
N ARG A 279 -10.27 -41.43 2.42
CA ARG A 279 -10.91 -40.53 3.40
C ARG A 279 -10.11 -39.23 3.48
N PHE A 280 -8.79 -39.35 3.60
CA PHE A 280 -7.89 -38.22 3.74
C PHE A 280 -7.89 -37.37 2.47
N LEU A 281 -7.78 -38.00 1.29
CA LEU A 281 -7.79 -37.29 0.01
C LEU A 281 -9.14 -36.61 -0.28
N ASN A 282 -10.26 -37.18 0.17
CA ASN A 282 -11.56 -36.50 0.11
C ASN A 282 -11.63 -35.31 1.08
N LEU A 283 -11.15 -35.44 2.32
CA LEU A 283 -11.08 -34.32 3.27
C LEU A 283 -10.24 -33.15 2.73
N VAL A 284 -9.10 -33.44 2.08
CA VAL A 284 -8.27 -32.40 1.43
C VAL A 284 -8.99 -31.82 0.19
N GLN A 285 -9.76 -32.62 -0.57
CA GLN A 285 -10.60 -32.12 -1.65
C GLN A 285 -11.67 -31.13 -1.15
N ASP A 286 -12.32 -31.40 0.00
CA ASP A 286 -13.36 -30.54 0.56
C ASP A 286 -12.85 -29.11 0.81
N TYR A 287 -11.59 -28.97 1.26
CA TYR A 287 -10.93 -27.66 1.41
C TYR A 287 -10.45 -27.08 0.08
N ALA A 288 -9.78 -27.87 -0.76
CA ALA A 288 -9.18 -27.39 -2.01
C ALA A 288 -10.22 -26.89 -3.03
N LEU A 289 -11.46 -27.36 -2.93
CA LEU A 289 -12.59 -26.97 -3.76
C LEU A 289 -13.60 -26.05 -3.04
N GLN A 290 -13.24 -25.51 -1.86
CA GLN A 290 -14.05 -24.49 -1.19
C GLN A 290 -13.90 -23.16 -1.95
N THR A 291 -15.01 -22.65 -2.49
CA THR A 291 -15.09 -21.41 -3.28
C THR A 291 -15.72 -20.24 -2.52
N GLN A 292 -16.21 -20.48 -1.30
CA GLN A 292 -16.67 -19.45 -0.37
C GLN A 292 -15.77 -19.47 0.86
N TYR A 293 -14.93 -18.45 0.96
CA TYR A 293 -13.96 -18.26 2.04
C TYR A 293 -13.86 -16.78 2.40
N ASP A 294 -13.28 -16.51 3.56
CA ASP A 294 -12.90 -15.19 4.05
C ASP A 294 -11.38 -15.11 4.26
N GLU A 295 -10.87 -13.95 4.68
CA GLU A 295 -9.47 -13.75 5.08
C GLU A 295 -8.95 -14.82 6.07
N ASN A 296 -9.82 -15.36 6.92
CA ASN A 296 -9.46 -16.36 7.94
C ASN A 296 -9.38 -17.79 7.37
N THR A 297 -9.94 -18.05 6.18
CA THR A 297 -10.08 -19.41 5.62
C THR A 297 -9.42 -19.60 4.26
N GLU A 298 -9.17 -18.54 3.46
CA GLU A 298 -8.45 -18.68 2.18
C GLU A 298 -7.06 -19.30 2.36
N ALA A 299 -6.33 -18.89 3.41
CA ALA A 299 -5.02 -19.46 3.76
C ALA A 299 -5.06 -20.99 4.02
N ILE A 300 -6.23 -21.55 4.39
CA ILE A 300 -6.41 -23.00 4.54
C ILE A 300 -6.66 -23.66 3.18
N VAL A 301 -7.43 -23.03 2.29
CA VAL A 301 -7.61 -23.47 0.89
C VAL A 301 -6.26 -23.51 0.18
N ASN A 302 -5.50 -22.41 0.21
CA ASN A 302 -4.17 -22.28 -0.40
C ASN A 302 -3.17 -23.32 0.14
N ASN A 303 -3.14 -23.57 1.45
CA ASN A 303 -2.30 -24.62 2.03
C ASN A 303 -2.76 -26.05 1.68
N SER A 304 -4.06 -26.29 1.50
CA SER A 304 -4.57 -27.59 1.05
C SER A 304 -4.14 -27.91 -0.40
N LEU A 305 -4.11 -26.89 -1.27
CA LEU A 305 -3.57 -26.97 -2.63
C LEU A 305 -2.05 -27.22 -2.62
N TYR A 306 -1.30 -26.57 -1.73
CA TYR A 306 0.14 -26.83 -1.53
C TYR A 306 0.42 -28.27 -1.05
N ALA A 307 -0.45 -28.83 -0.21
CA ALA A 307 -0.37 -30.24 0.18
C ALA A 307 -0.63 -31.18 -1.02
N LEU A 308 -1.67 -30.91 -1.82
CA LEU A 308 -1.95 -31.67 -3.05
C LEU A 308 -0.78 -31.61 -4.05
N GLY A 309 -0.16 -30.44 -4.23
CA GLY A 309 1.04 -30.28 -5.04
C GLY A 309 2.16 -31.24 -4.62
N ASN A 310 2.42 -31.39 -3.32
CA ASN A 310 3.43 -32.33 -2.83
C ASN A 310 2.97 -33.81 -2.81
N PHE A 311 1.66 -34.09 -2.78
CA PHE A 311 1.15 -35.46 -2.96
C PHE A 311 1.39 -36.01 -4.38
N SER A 312 1.66 -35.14 -5.36
CA SER A 312 1.98 -35.50 -6.75
C SER A 312 3.18 -36.44 -6.88
N VAL A 313 4.15 -36.41 -5.95
CA VAL A 313 5.39 -37.23 -5.98
C VAL A 313 5.31 -38.53 -5.14
N LEU A 314 4.11 -38.88 -4.66
CA LEU A 314 3.84 -40.12 -3.92
C LEU A 314 3.39 -41.25 -4.86
N GLU A 315 2.78 -42.31 -4.34
CA GLU A 315 2.38 -43.45 -5.17
C GLU A 315 1.35 -43.10 -6.26
N PRO A 316 1.33 -43.82 -7.40
CA PRO A 316 0.54 -43.41 -8.58
C PRO A 316 -0.96 -43.18 -8.32
N LYS A 317 -1.58 -43.89 -7.37
CA LYS A 317 -3.00 -43.66 -7.01
C LYS A 317 -3.20 -42.30 -6.34
N THR A 318 -2.31 -41.96 -5.42
CA THR A 318 -2.33 -40.72 -4.62
C THR A 318 -1.97 -39.53 -5.50
N SER A 319 -0.95 -39.68 -6.36
CA SER A 319 -0.58 -38.71 -7.39
C SER A 319 -1.72 -38.47 -8.40
N GLN A 320 -2.36 -39.52 -8.93
CA GLN A 320 -3.49 -39.39 -9.86
C GLN A 320 -4.71 -38.72 -9.18
N ARG A 321 -4.95 -38.97 -7.90
CA ARG A 321 -6.04 -38.33 -7.15
C ARG A 321 -5.75 -36.85 -6.89
N ALA A 322 -4.50 -36.50 -6.56
CA ALA A 322 -4.07 -35.11 -6.42
C ALA A 322 -4.20 -34.33 -7.75
N HIS A 323 -3.79 -34.92 -8.86
CA HIS A 323 -3.94 -34.35 -10.22
C HIS A 323 -5.40 -34.00 -10.53
N ALA A 324 -6.32 -34.92 -10.23
CA ALA A 324 -7.75 -34.72 -10.44
C ALA A 324 -8.33 -33.60 -9.57
N ILE A 325 -7.89 -33.47 -8.31
CA ILE A 325 -8.36 -32.41 -7.40
C ILE A 325 -7.79 -31.04 -7.82
N LEU A 326 -6.51 -30.97 -8.20
CA LEU A 326 -5.90 -29.74 -8.72
C LEU A 326 -6.57 -29.29 -10.04
N SER A 327 -6.92 -30.24 -10.91
CA SER A 327 -7.69 -29.94 -12.13
C SER A 327 -9.10 -29.41 -11.82
N GLN A 328 -9.75 -29.93 -10.77
CA GLN A 328 -11.05 -29.43 -10.32
C GLN A 328 -10.93 -28.04 -9.67
N ALA A 329 -9.84 -27.77 -8.93
CA ALA A 329 -9.60 -26.46 -8.35
C ALA A 329 -9.40 -25.39 -9.44
N TYR A 330 -8.67 -25.70 -10.51
CA TYR A 330 -8.48 -24.82 -11.66
C TYR A 330 -9.80 -24.43 -12.37
N TYR A 331 -10.81 -25.31 -12.37
CA TYR A 331 -12.13 -25.02 -12.95
C TYR A 331 -13.14 -24.41 -11.96
N ASN A 332 -13.04 -24.74 -10.67
CA ASN A 332 -14.04 -24.35 -9.66
C ASN A 332 -13.70 -23.04 -8.95
N GLN A 333 -12.42 -22.75 -8.74
CA GLN A 333 -11.99 -21.52 -8.07
C GLN A 333 -12.15 -20.34 -9.01
N GLU A 334 -12.47 -19.17 -8.45
CA GLU A 334 -12.60 -17.92 -9.21
C GLU A 334 -11.33 -17.63 -10.00
N VAL A 335 -11.46 -17.31 -11.29
CA VAL A 335 -10.33 -17.08 -12.18
C VAL A 335 -9.52 -15.89 -11.65
N HIS A 336 -8.19 -16.01 -11.63
CA HIS A 336 -7.27 -15.06 -11.00
C HIS A 336 -7.35 -14.92 -9.47
N SER A 337 -8.06 -15.81 -8.75
CA SER A 337 -7.97 -15.92 -7.29
C SER A 337 -6.66 -16.56 -6.82
N GLY A 338 -6.29 -16.36 -5.54
CA GLY A 338 -5.15 -17.04 -4.91
C GLY A 338 -5.20 -18.58 -5.02
N PRO A 339 -6.34 -19.23 -4.75
CA PRO A 339 -6.53 -20.66 -4.95
C PRO A 339 -6.40 -21.10 -6.42
N TRP A 340 -6.90 -20.31 -7.36
CA TRP A 340 -6.79 -20.61 -8.79
C TRP A 340 -5.33 -20.57 -9.28
N PHE A 341 -4.57 -19.53 -8.90
CA PHE A 341 -3.12 -19.46 -9.19
C PHE A 341 -2.35 -20.61 -8.54
N ASN A 342 -2.68 -20.99 -7.30
CA ASN A 342 -2.08 -22.14 -6.65
C ASN A 342 -2.35 -23.43 -7.44
N ALA A 343 -3.60 -23.68 -7.86
CA ALA A 343 -3.94 -24.84 -8.68
C ALA A 343 -3.14 -24.87 -10.01
N LEU A 344 -3.12 -23.75 -10.74
CA LEU A 344 -2.37 -23.57 -11.99
C LEU A 344 -0.86 -23.83 -11.80
N ASN A 345 -0.27 -23.29 -10.74
CA ASN A 345 1.14 -23.44 -10.43
C ASN A 345 1.54 -24.91 -10.17
N TYR A 346 0.77 -25.66 -9.37
CA TYR A 346 1.06 -27.07 -9.13
C TYR A 346 0.80 -27.95 -10.37
N LEU A 347 -0.19 -27.61 -11.20
CA LEU A 347 -0.38 -28.23 -12.52
C LEU A 347 0.83 -27.99 -13.45
N SER A 348 1.33 -26.76 -13.52
CA SER A 348 2.52 -26.38 -14.29
C SER A 348 3.80 -27.09 -13.83
N TRP A 349 4.05 -27.14 -12.52
CA TRP A 349 5.27 -27.75 -11.99
C TRP A 349 5.29 -29.27 -12.08
N TYR A 350 4.21 -29.95 -11.63
CA TYR A 350 4.18 -31.40 -11.45
C TYR A 350 3.54 -32.18 -12.60
N TYR A 351 2.68 -31.54 -13.42
CA TYR A 351 1.87 -32.20 -14.45
C TYR A 351 2.05 -31.56 -15.85
N GLU A 352 3.12 -30.82 -16.07
CA GLU A 352 3.47 -30.16 -17.34
C GLU A 352 2.32 -29.27 -17.90
N ALA A 353 1.56 -28.65 -16.98
CA ALA A 353 0.34 -27.89 -17.27
C ALA A 353 -0.76 -28.67 -18.04
N THR A 354 -0.75 -29.99 -17.94
CA THR A 354 -1.82 -30.87 -18.42
C THR A 354 -2.85 -31.13 -17.31
N LEU A 355 -4.14 -31.02 -17.61
CA LEU A 355 -5.25 -31.38 -16.74
C LEU A 355 -5.52 -32.89 -16.73
N SER A 356 -6.24 -33.38 -15.72
CA SER A 356 -6.49 -34.81 -15.49
C SER A 356 -7.35 -35.53 -16.54
N ASP A 357 -7.98 -34.79 -17.46
CA ASP A 357 -8.67 -35.29 -18.65
C ASP A 357 -7.74 -35.44 -19.88
N GLY A 358 -6.54 -34.83 -19.83
CA GLY A 358 -5.58 -34.74 -20.93
C GLY A 358 -5.55 -33.39 -21.65
N THR A 359 -6.30 -32.38 -21.20
CA THR A 359 -6.28 -31.03 -21.78
C THR A 359 -5.00 -30.29 -21.40
N GLN A 360 -4.25 -29.80 -22.38
CA GLN A 360 -3.06 -28.97 -22.18
C GLN A 360 -3.48 -27.51 -21.97
N LEU A 361 -3.03 -26.88 -20.89
CA LEU A 361 -3.21 -25.44 -20.68
C LEU A 361 -2.18 -24.64 -21.48
N ASP A 362 -2.63 -23.53 -22.06
CA ASP A 362 -1.77 -22.53 -22.73
C ASP A 362 -1.27 -21.52 -21.68
N LEU A 363 -0.06 -21.77 -21.15
CA LEU A 363 0.54 -20.92 -20.14
C LEU A 363 0.97 -19.54 -20.69
N ASP A 364 1.22 -19.43 -22.00
CA ASP A 364 1.67 -18.17 -22.61
C ASP A 364 0.47 -17.24 -22.80
N ALA A 365 -0.68 -17.78 -23.22
CA ALA A 365 -1.96 -17.06 -23.25
C ALA A 365 -2.38 -16.59 -21.84
N ILE A 366 -2.34 -17.49 -20.84
CA ILE A 366 -2.68 -17.13 -19.45
C ILE A 366 -1.70 -16.08 -18.90
N LYS A 367 -0.40 -16.15 -19.24
CA LYS A 367 0.56 -15.10 -18.85
C LYS A 367 0.27 -13.75 -19.49
N ALA A 368 -0.22 -13.71 -20.72
CA ALA A 368 -0.62 -12.46 -21.37
C ALA A 368 -1.87 -11.85 -20.70
N GLU A 369 -2.88 -12.67 -20.40
CA GLU A 369 -4.09 -12.27 -19.66
C GLU A 369 -3.75 -11.70 -18.27
N VAL A 370 -2.90 -12.42 -17.51
CA VAL A 370 -2.49 -12.00 -16.16
C VAL A 370 -1.57 -10.77 -16.19
N HIS A 371 -0.74 -10.60 -17.22
CA HIS A 371 0.05 -9.36 -17.40
C HIS A 371 -0.86 -8.16 -17.67
N ALA A 372 -1.86 -8.31 -18.55
CA ALA A 372 -2.83 -7.25 -18.84
C ALA A 372 -3.69 -6.88 -17.61
N LEU A 373 -4.07 -7.86 -16.78
CA LEU A 373 -4.80 -7.61 -15.53
C LEU A 373 -3.93 -6.90 -14.46
N ALA A 374 -2.70 -7.37 -14.26
CA ALA A 374 -1.84 -6.91 -13.17
C ALA A 374 -1.04 -5.64 -13.47
N LEU A 375 -0.80 -5.35 -14.76
CA LEU A 375 0.06 -4.30 -15.28
C LEU A 375 -0.53 -3.69 -16.58
N PRO A 376 -1.77 -3.16 -16.56
CA PRO A 376 -2.48 -2.72 -17.77
C PRO A 376 -1.77 -1.60 -18.54
N ASN A 377 -1.10 -0.70 -17.83
CA ASN A 377 -0.50 0.51 -18.42
C ASN A 377 0.94 0.25 -18.86
N THR A 378 1.34 0.86 -19.98
CA THR A 378 2.75 0.97 -20.38
C THR A 378 3.07 2.42 -20.75
N PHE A 379 4.04 3.02 -20.07
CA PHE A 379 4.48 4.40 -20.31
C PHE A 379 5.98 4.43 -20.66
N VAL A 380 6.36 5.19 -21.68
CA VAL A 380 7.73 5.22 -22.21
C VAL A 380 8.29 6.64 -22.16
N PHE A 381 9.43 6.78 -21.49
CA PHE A 381 10.19 8.02 -21.36
C PHE A 381 11.56 7.86 -22.03
N ASP A 382 12.20 8.99 -22.35
CA ASP A 382 13.55 9.05 -22.97
C ASP A 382 13.75 8.11 -24.18
N GLU A 383 12.85 8.22 -25.16
CA GLU A 383 12.90 7.49 -26.45
C GLU A 383 12.94 5.95 -26.33
N GLY A 384 12.67 5.39 -25.14
CA GLY A 384 12.74 3.95 -24.84
C GLY A 384 13.59 3.61 -23.61
N ARG A 385 14.48 4.52 -23.20
CA ARG A 385 15.46 4.34 -22.11
C ARG A 385 14.83 4.01 -20.76
N VAL A 386 13.61 4.46 -20.51
CA VAL A 386 12.84 4.15 -19.30
C VAL A 386 11.42 3.75 -19.69
N THR A 387 11.02 2.51 -19.38
CA THR A 387 9.69 1.96 -19.67
C THR A 387 9.01 1.49 -18.40
N PHE A 388 7.93 2.17 -17.99
CA PHE A 388 7.05 1.69 -16.93
C PHE A 388 6.07 0.67 -17.50
N LYS A 389 5.91 -0.47 -16.83
CA LYS A 389 4.81 -1.44 -16.99
C LYS A 389 4.09 -1.50 -15.66
N THR A 390 2.84 -1.05 -15.59
CA THR A 390 2.30 -0.63 -14.29
C THR A 390 0.78 -0.68 -14.21
N ALA A 391 0.27 -0.74 -12.98
CA ALA A 391 -1.13 -0.47 -12.69
C ALA A 391 -1.37 0.98 -12.18
N ILE A 392 -0.31 1.75 -11.90
CA ILE A 392 -0.45 3.16 -11.46
C ILE A 392 -0.77 4.08 -12.65
N SER A 393 -1.33 5.26 -12.38
CA SER A 393 -1.66 6.26 -13.40
C SER A 393 -0.43 6.95 -13.99
N TYR A 394 -0.56 7.50 -15.22
CA TYR A 394 0.52 8.24 -15.88
C TYR A 394 1.05 9.38 -15.02
N ALA A 395 0.16 10.16 -14.38
CA ALA A 395 0.55 11.27 -13.50
C ALA A 395 1.46 10.81 -12.34
N LYS A 396 1.24 9.62 -11.78
CA LYS A 396 2.09 9.06 -10.71
C LYS A 396 3.40 8.50 -11.28
N ALA A 397 3.36 7.86 -12.45
CA ALA A 397 4.58 7.43 -13.16
C ALA A 397 5.49 8.61 -13.56
N ALA A 398 4.92 9.74 -13.98
CA ALA A 398 5.66 10.96 -14.31
C ALA A 398 6.35 11.58 -13.08
N GLN A 399 5.68 11.64 -11.93
CA GLN A 399 6.27 12.09 -10.66
C GLN A 399 7.45 11.22 -10.22
N LEU A 400 7.27 9.90 -10.33
CA LEU A 400 8.32 8.91 -10.05
C LEU A 400 9.50 9.03 -11.01
N TYR A 401 9.23 9.36 -12.28
CA TYR A 401 10.25 9.63 -13.29
C TYR A 401 11.03 10.93 -13.00
N ASP A 402 10.37 12.02 -12.61
CA ASP A 402 11.05 13.24 -12.15
C ASP A 402 11.98 12.94 -10.96
N ALA A 403 11.52 12.13 -10.00
CA ALA A 403 12.32 11.68 -8.85
C ALA A 403 13.56 10.87 -9.25
N MET A 404 13.42 9.95 -10.22
CA MET A 404 14.55 9.22 -10.81
C MET A 404 15.59 10.15 -11.43
N GLN A 405 15.19 11.32 -11.93
CA GLN A 405 16.10 12.28 -12.54
C GLN A 405 16.94 13.08 -11.53
N GLU A 406 16.41 13.36 -10.35
CA GLU A 406 17.21 13.88 -9.24
C GLU A 406 18.25 12.85 -8.79
N VAL A 407 17.85 11.58 -8.67
CA VAL A 407 18.75 10.45 -8.34
C VAL A 407 19.85 10.27 -9.39
N GLU A 408 19.51 10.29 -10.68
CA GLU A 408 20.49 10.15 -11.78
C GLU A 408 21.51 11.30 -11.79
N ALA A 409 21.04 12.54 -11.62
CA ALA A 409 21.90 13.70 -11.59
C ALA A 409 22.85 13.67 -10.39
N GLN A 410 22.35 13.41 -9.18
CA GLN A 410 23.20 13.32 -7.99
C GLN A 410 24.12 12.08 -8.05
N PHE A 411 23.68 10.94 -8.56
CA PHE A 411 24.56 9.79 -8.83
C PHE A 411 25.74 10.20 -9.71
N PHE A 412 25.51 10.93 -10.81
CA PHE A 412 26.58 11.41 -11.68
C PHE A 412 27.47 12.47 -11.02
N ARG A 413 26.95 13.39 -10.21
CA ARG A 413 27.79 14.30 -9.39
C ARG A 413 28.66 13.53 -8.41
N LYS A 414 28.04 12.62 -7.63
CA LYS A 414 28.69 11.90 -6.52
C LYS A 414 29.70 10.86 -6.99
N THR A 415 29.54 10.29 -8.18
CA THR A 415 30.51 9.36 -8.82
C THR A 415 31.47 10.02 -9.80
N THR A 416 31.06 11.09 -10.49
CA THR A 416 31.72 11.67 -11.69
C THR A 416 31.85 10.71 -12.89
N PHE A 417 31.08 9.62 -12.89
CA PHE A 417 31.19 8.48 -13.79
C PHE A 417 30.09 8.49 -14.87
N LEU A 418 30.36 9.17 -16.00
CA LEU A 418 29.36 9.34 -17.07
C LEU A 418 29.37 8.23 -18.14
N GLU A 419 30.38 7.36 -18.13
CA GLU A 419 30.58 6.29 -19.13
C GLU A 419 30.19 4.94 -18.52
N GLU A 420 29.50 4.08 -19.27
CA GLU A 420 29.09 2.75 -18.80
C GLU A 420 30.27 1.84 -18.38
N THR A 421 29.93 0.76 -17.71
CA THR A 421 30.88 -0.32 -17.41
C THR A 421 31.22 -1.13 -18.68
N PRO A 422 32.49 -1.59 -18.85
CA PRO A 422 32.90 -2.28 -20.08
C PRO A 422 32.21 -3.65 -20.29
N GLY A 423 31.12 -3.65 -21.06
CA GLY A 423 30.34 -4.85 -21.37
C GLY A 423 28.89 -4.81 -20.90
N ASP A 424 28.43 -3.70 -20.33
CA ASP A 424 27.02 -3.45 -20.02
C ASP A 424 26.12 -3.66 -21.26
N THR A 425 24.88 -4.10 -21.02
CA THR A 425 23.82 -4.25 -22.03
C THR A 425 22.48 -3.66 -21.58
N ASN A 426 22.46 -2.90 -20.49
CA ASN A 426 21.25 -2.56 -19.74
C ASN A 426 20.74 -1.15 -20.12
N GLU A 427 20.71 -0.85 -21.42
CA GLU A 427 20.47 0.50 -21.97
C GLU A 427 19.06 1.03 -21.70
N ASN A 428 18.08 0.14 -21.55
CA ASN A 428 16.67 0.48 -21.35
C ASN A 428 16.16 -0.14 -20.05
N ALA A 429 15.94 0.70 -19.03
CA ALA A 429 15.37 0.29 -17.76
C ALA A 429 13.87 -0.02 -17.90
N THR A 430 13.43 -1.16 -17.38
CA THR A 430 12.00 -1.50 -17.26
C THR A 430 11.57 -1.42 -15.79
N LEU A 431 10.49 -0.70 -15.50
CA LEU A 431 9.96 -0.52 -14.15
C LEU A 431 8.61 -1.22 -14.05
N VAL A 432 8.55 -2.36 -13.35
CA VAL A 432 7.34 -3.14 -13.13
C VAL A 432 6.72 -2.75 -11.78
N ILE A 433 5.57 -2.08 -11.80
CA ILE A 433 4.92 -1.55 -10.59
C ILE A 433 3.47 -2.04 -10.48
N TYR A 434 3.23 -2.97 -9.56
CA TYR A 434 1.88 -3.51 -9.28
C TYR A 434 1.05 -2.53 -8.43
N ALA A 435 -0.28 -2.68 -8.43
CA ALA A 435 -1.19 -1.80 -7.70
C ALA A 435 -1.11 -1.92 -6.17
N SER A 436 -0.64 -3.07 -5.65
CA SER A 436 -0.61 -3.36 -4.22
C SER A 436 0.47 -4.39 -3.84
N PRO A 437 0.86 -4.48 -2.55
CA PRO A 437 1.70 -5.59 -2.05
C PRO A 437 1.08 -6.98 -2.25
N ASP A 438 -0.25 -7.09 -2.27
CA ASP A 438 -0.94 -8.36 -2.44
C ASP A 438 -0.89 -8.81 -3.91
N ASP A 439 -1.08 -7.88 -4.86
CA ASP A 439 -0.90 -8.14 -6.29
C ASP A 439 0.55 -8.50 -6.62
N TYR A 440 1.53 -7.87 -5.96
CA TYR A 440 2.93 -8.26 -6.07
C TYR A 440 3.14 -9.71 -5.65
N GLN A 441 2.76 -10.08 -4.41
CA GLN A 441 2.89 -11.44 -3.88
C GLN A 441 2.16 -12.50 -4.74
N LYS A 442 1.02 -12.11 -5.32
CA LYS A 442 0.12 -12.96 -6.12
C LYS A 442 0.62 -13.20 -7.54
N PHE A 443 1.02 -12.15 -8.27
CA PHE A 443 1.30 -12.23 -9.71
C PHE A 443 2.79 -12.36 -10.04
N GLN A 444 3.70 -11.71 -9.30
CA GLN A 444 5.15 -11.71 -9.57
C GLN A 444 5.76 -13.12 -9.69
N PRO A 445 5.46 -14.10 -8.82
CA PRO A 445 6.07 -15.43 -8.91
C PRO A 445 5.58 -16.23 -10.12
N PHE A 446 4.37 -15.94 -10.63
CA PHE A 446 3.83 -16.58 -11.83
C PHE A 446 4.37 -15.92 -13.11
N LEU A 447 4.32 -14.59 -13.18
CA LEU A 447 4.76 -13.83 -14.35
C LEU A 447 6.27 -13.94 -14.57
N TYR A 448 7.08 -13.62 -13.55
CA TYR A 448 8.53 -13.43 -13.66
C TYR A 448 9.37 -14.49 -12.90
N GLY A 449 8.80 -15.20 -11.92
CA GLY A 449 9.49 -16.28 -11.21
C GLY A 449 10.47 -15.82 -10.12
N THR A 450 10.34 -14.56 -9.69
CA THR A 450 11.11 -13.89 -8.64
C THR A 450 10.46 -14.00 -7.26
N ASP A 451 11.23 -13.75 -6.19
CA ASP A 451 10.75 -13.73 -4.81
C ASP A 451 10.12 -12.37 -4.46
N THR A 452 9.12 -12.37 -3.57
CA THR A 452 8.31 -11.20 -3.19
C THR A 452 8.43 -10.83 -1.71
N ASN A 453 9.34 -11.47 -0.95
CA ASN A 453 9.64 -11.12 0.44
C ASN A 453 10.58 -9.89 0.51
N ASN A 454 10.18 -8.83 -0.17
CA ASN A 454 10.91 -7.57 -0.37
C ASN A 454 9.90 -6.47 -0.76
N GLY A 455 10.22 -5.19 -0.54
CA GLY A 455 9.40 -4.08 -1.06
C GLY A 455 9.62 -3.83 -2.56
N GLY A 456 10.77 -4.26 -3.06
CA GLY A 456 11.17 -4.18 -4.46
C GLY A 456 12.41 -5.04 -4.70
N ILE A 457 12.80 -5.18 -5.96
CA ILE A 457 14.06 -5.81 -6.38
C ILE A 457 14.45 -5.39 -7.80
N TYR A 458 15.70 -4.96 -7.99
CA TYR A 458 16.35 -4.83 -9.28
C TYR A 458 16.97 -6.15 -9.77
N ILE A 459 16.69 -6.53 -11.02
CA ILE A 459 17.29 -7.69 -11.70
C ILE A 459 18.16 -7.20 -12.87
N GLU A 460 19.48 -7.12 -12.63
CA GLU A 460 20.44 -6.51 -13.56
C GLU A 460 20.41 -7.14 -14.96
N ASN A 461 20.45 -8.48 -15.06
CA ASN A 461 20.45 -9.19 -16.35
C ASN A 461 19.18 -8.98 -17.19
N TRP A 462 18.16 -8.30 -16.66
CA TRP A 462 16.93 -7.93 -17.38
C TRP A 462 16.76 -6.40 -17.48
N ALA A 463 17.68 -5.60 -16.95
CA ALA A 463 17.52 -4.16 -16.71
C ALA A 463 16.16 -3.80 -16.05
N THR A 464 15.60 -4.70 -15.22
CA THR A 464 14.22 -4.59 -14.76
C THR A 464 14.14 -4.43 -13.24
N LEU A 465 13.50 -3.34 -12.81
CA LEU A 465 13.11 -3.07 -11.43
C LEU A 465 11.69 -3.60 -11.21
N PHE A 466 11.44 -4.21 -10.06
CA PHE A 466 10.11 -4.66 -9.65
C PHE A 466 9.75 -4.04 -8.30
N THR A 467 8.54 -3.51 -8.15
CA THR A 467 8.00 -3.02 -6.87
C THR A 467 6.47 -2.89 -6.96
N TYR A 468 5.83 -2.27 -5.97
CA TYR A 468 4.38 -2.10 -5.90
C TYR A 468 4.00 -0.78 -5.22
N ASP A 469 2.86 -0.23 -5.61
CA ASP A 469 2.24 0.93 -4.94
C ASP A 469 1.66 0.53 -3.58
N ARG A 470 1.67 1.46 -2.61
CA ARG A 470 1.36 1.13 -1.21
C ARG A 470 0.96 2.33 -0.36
N THR A 471 0.23 2.04 0.71
CA THR A 471 -0.12 3.00 1.78
C THR A 471 0.90 2.94 2.94
N PRO A 472 0.93 3.96 3.84
CA PRO A 472 1.76 3.92 5.06
C PRO A 472 1.48 2.69 5.96
N ASP A 473 0.23 2.22 5.96
CA ASP A 473 -0.24 0.99 6.62
C ASP A 473 0.40 -0.31 6.10
N GLN A 474 0.98 -0.26 4.89
CA GLN A 474 1.58 -1.41 4.18
C GLN A 474 3.11 -1.32 4.14
N SER A 475 3.69 -0.13 4.27
CA SER A 475 5.13 0.08 4.41
C SER A 475 5.42 1.47 4.98
N TYR A 476 6.44 1.55 5.83
CA TYR A 476 7.00 2.83 6.27
C TYR A 476 7.83 3.55 5.18
N LEU A 477 8.01 2.92 4.00
CA LEU A 477 8.64 3.52 2.82
C LEU A 477 7.61 3.75 1.72
N THR A 478 7.51 4.99 1.23
CA THR A 478 6.69 5.33 0.06
C THR A 478 7.17 4.64 -1.21
N LEU A 479 6.29 4.58 -2.23
CA LEU A 479 6.68 4.09 -3.57
C LEU A 479 7.86 4.88 -4.15
N GLU A 480 7.91 6.20 -3.91
CA GLU A 480 8.99 7.04 -4.44
C GLU A 480 10.33 6.75 -3.77
N GLU A 481 10.42 6.72 -2.44
CA GLU A 481 11.67 6.43 -1.72
C GLU A 481 12.28 5.09 -2.14
N LEU A 482 11.43 4.05 -2.29
CA LEU A 482 11.91 2.73 -2.66
C LEU A 482 12.25 2.62 -4.15
N LEU A 483 11.54 3.34 -5.03
CA LEU A 483 11.96 3.42 -6.44
C LEU A 483 13.29 4.17 -6.58
N ARG A 484 13.46 5.29 -5.84
CA ARG A 484 14.72 6.03 -5.76
C ARG A 484 15.87 5.11 -5.32
N HIS A 485 15.64 4.25 -4.32
CA HIS A 485 16.59 3.20 -3.89
C HIS A 485 16.90 2.18 -5.00
N GLU A 486 15.90 1.49 -5.56
CA GLU A 486 16.09 0.45 -6.58
C GLU A 486 16.72 0.99 -7.88
N TYR A 487 16.48 2.26 -8.21
CA TYR A 487 17.09 2.91 -9.37
C TYR A 487 18.59 3.17 -9.17
N VAL A 488 19.07 3.31 -7.93
CA VAL A 488 20.51 3.38 -7.65
C VAL A 488 21.18 2.03 -7.91
N HIS A 489 20.54 0.89 -7.62
CA HIS A 489 21.08 -0.43 -7.97
C HIS A 489 21.22 -0.61 -9.49
N TYR A 490 20.30 -0.06 -10.28
CA TYR A 490 20.43 0.05 -11.73
C TYR A 490 21.64 0.90 -12.16
N LEU A 491 21.79 2.09 -11.59
CA LEU A 491 22.89 3.00 -11.90
C LEU A 491 24.27 2.43 -11.45
N ASP A 492 24.34 1.77 -10.30
CA ASP A 492 25.57 1.17 -9.75
C ASP A 492 26.08 0.03 -10.64
N GLY A 493 25.20 -0.88 -11.08
CA GLY A 493 25.55 -1.93 -12.05
C GLY A 493 25.92 -1.37 -13.43
N ARG A 494 25.16 -0.39 -13.94
CA ARG A 494 25.40 0.23 -15.26
C ARG A 494 26.70 1.04 -15.33
N TYR A 495 27.03 1.79 -14.28
CA TYR A 495 28.11 2.79 -14.33
C TYR A 495 29.27 2.53 -13.37
N VAL A 496 29.13 1.77 -12.27
CA VAL A 496 30.23 1.52 -11.32
C VAL A 496 30.78 0.11 -11.39
N VAL A 497 29.96 -0.91 -11.12
CA VAL A 497 30.45 -2.24 -10.74
C VAL A 497 30.75 -3.11 -11.95
N VAL A 498 31.83 -3.87 -11.87
CA VAL A 498 32.23 -4.87 -12.88
C VAL A 498 32.73 -6.11 -12.16
N PRO A 499 32.38 -7.34 -12.58
CA PRO A 499 31.34 -7.70 -13.54
C PRO A 499 29.93 -7.51 -12.96
N SER A 500 28.90 -7.99 -13.67
CA SER A 500 27.51 -8.07 -13.22
C SER A 500 27.30 -8.73 -11.86
N PHE A 501 26.14 -8.45 -11.26
CA PHE A 501 25.76 -8.81 -9.90
C PHE A 501 26.03 -10.26 -9.53
N GLY A 502 26.83 -10.45 -8.48
CA GLY A 502 27.21 -11.76 -7.94
C GLY A 502 28.38 -12.45 -8.65
N GLU A 503 28.91 -11.91 -9.76
CA GLU A 503 30.02 -12.54 -10.49
C GLU A 503 31.42 -12.07 -10.03
N GLY A 504 32.47 -12.80 -10.46
CA GLY A 504 33.86 -12.40 -10.25
C GLY A 504 34.38 -12.58 -8.81
N GLU A 505 35.40 -11.79 -8.44
CA GLU A 505 35.99 -11.80 -7.08
C GLU A 505 35.38 -10.72 -6.17
N ILE A 506 34.88 -9.62 -6.73
CA ILE A 506 34.44 -8.45 -5.96
C ILE A 506 33.19 -8.70 -5.13
N TYR A 507 32.24 -9.52 -5.60
CA TYR A 507 31.05 -9.94 -4.84
C TYR A 507 31.31 -11.07 -3.84
N GLN A 508 32.49 -11.72 -3.84
CA GLN A 508 32.73 -12.87 -2.96
C GLN A 508 32.84 -12.45 -1.49
N GLY A 509 32.05 -13.11 -0.63
CA GLY A 509 32.04 -12.86 0.81
C GLY A 509 31.34 -11.54 1.18
N ASP A 510 30.23 -11.22 0.49
CA ASP A 510 29.30 -10.14 0.82
C ASP A 510 29.94 -8.72 0.83
N ARG A 511 31.12 -8.57 0.24
CA ARG A 511 31.92 -7.33 0.22
C ARG A 511 31.16 -6.11 -0.28
N LEU A 512 30.30 -6.29 -1.28
CA LEU A 512 29.52 -5.18 -1.85
C LEU A 512 28.15 -5.00 -1.18
N THR A 513 27.74 -5.86 -0.24
CA THR A 513 26.41 -5.75 0.38
C THR A 513 26.25 -4.43 1.14
N TRP A 514 27.11 -4.12 2.11
CA TRP A 514 27.01 -2.83 2.81
C TRP A 514 27.17 -1.62 1.87
N TYR A 515 27.97 -1.79 0.81
CA TYR A 515 28.29 -0.75 -0.17
C TYR A 515 27.09 -0.42 -1.06
N ALA A 516 26.49 -1.41 -1.70
CA ALA A 516 25.38 -1.24 -2.64
C ALA A 516 24.14 -0.72 -1.91
N GLU A 517 23.73 -1.40 -0.82
CA GLU A 517 22.59 -0.91 -0.02
C GLU A 517 22.89 0.47 0.58
N GLY A 518 24.11 0.72 1.04
CA GLY A 518 24.48 2.04 1.58
C GLY A 518 24.46 3.16 0.55
N LEU A 519 24.91 2.89 -0.67
CA LEU A 519 24.87 3.83 -1.79
C LEU A 519 23.42 4.10 -2.23
N ALA A 520 22.59 3.06 -2.29
CA ALA A 520 21.16 3.17 -2.60
C ALA A 520 20.39 3.97 -1.54
N GLU A 521 20.60 3.69 -0.25
CA GLU A 521 19.94 4.39 0.85
C GLU A 521 20.41 5.84 1.01
N PHE A 522 21.65 6.14 0.62
CA PHE A 522 22.18 7.51 0.51
C PHE A 522 21.56 8.25 -0.67
N LEU A 523 21.71 7.74 -1.90
CA LEU A 523 21.24 8.42 -3.10
C LEU A 523 19.71 8.41 -3.24
N ALA A 524 18.98 7.61 -2.46
CA ALA A 524 17.53 7.79 -2.30
C ALA A 524 17.19 9.22 -1.81
N GLY A 525 18.03 9.82 -0.96
CA GLY A 525 17.91 11.20 -0.48
C GLY A 525 18.36 12.29 -1.46
N SER A 526 18.55 11.98 -2.74
CA SER A 526 18.95 12.96 -3.77
C SER A 526 17.92 14.06 -3.97
N THR A 527 18.37 15.30 -4.18
CA THR A 527 17.50 16.45 -4.43
C THR A 527 17.95 17.23 -5.66
N ARG A 528 17.11 18.16 -6.14
CA ARG A 528 17.45 19.04 -7.27
C ARG A 528 18.44 20.17 -6.94
N GLU A 529 18.34 20.86 -5.80
CA GLU A 529 19.14 22.05 -5.46
C GLU A 529 19.89 21.97 -4.10
N HIS A 530 19.83 20.84 -3.39
CA HIS A 530 20.40 20.65 -2.03
C HIS A 530 21.27 19.39 -1.92
N GLU A 531 21.97 19.04 -3.00
CA GLU A 531 22.78 17.82 -3.13
C GLU A 531 22.00 16.55 -2.73
N VAL A 532 22.50 15.79 -1.74
CA VAL A 532 21.92 14.54 -1.24
C VAL A 532 21.73 14.67 0.27
N LEU A 533 20.49 14.66 0.72
CA LEU A 533 20.11 14.90 2.11
C LEU A 533 20.01 13.61 2.92
N PRO A 534 20.24 13.67 4.25
CA PRO A 534 19.93 12.55 5.15
C PRO A 534 18.43 12.25 5.16
N ARG A 535 18.06 10.98 5.32
CA ARG A 535 16.66 10.54 5.36
C ARG A 535 16.11 10.46 6.79
N ARG A 536 15.10 11.29 7.08
CA ARG A 536 14.41 11.44 8.38
C ARG A 536 14.02 10.10 8.98
N ILE A 537 13.38 9.23 8.19
CA ILE A 537 12.88 7.94 8.67
C ILE A 537 14.00 7.07 9.27
N TYR A 538 15.24 7.23 8.81
CA TYR A 538 16.41 6.55 9.34
C TYR A 538 17.02 7.25 10.56
N ALA A 539 16.97 8.58 10.66
CA ALA A 539 17.29 9.27 11.92
C ALA A 539 16.32 8.85 13.05
N GLU A 540 15.02 8.74 12.75
CA GLU A 540 13.99 8.30 13.69
C GLU A 540 14.24 6.86 14.18
N HIS A 541 14.46 5.92 13.27
CA HIS A 541 14.76 4.53 13.64
C HIS A 541 16.10 4.39 14.39
N ILE A 542 17.16 5.12 14.00
CA ILE A 542 18.47 5.11 14.71
C ILE A 542 18.38 5.81 16.09
N ALA A 543 17.42 6.72 16.29
CA ALA A 543 17.13 7.30 17.61
C ALA A 543 16.40 6.31 18.54
N GLY A 544 15.52 5.46 17.99
CA GLY A 544 14.85 4.38 18.73
C GLY A 544 15.72 3.15 19.01
N ASP A 545 16.84 2.98 18.29
CA ASP A 545 17.67 1.78 18.37
C ASP A 545 18.34 1.55 19.73
N SER A 546 18.06 0.37 20.31
CA SER A 546 18.68 -0.08 21.57
C SER A 546 20.20 -0.23 21.52
N ARG A 547 20.78 -0.32 20.31
CA ARG A 547 22.23 -0.36 20.06
C ARG A 547 22.54 0.10 18.64
N ARG A 548 23.42 1.10 18.51
CA ARG A 548 23.95 1.54 17.20
C ARG A 548 25.08 0.64 16.69
N MET A 549 25.21 0.54 15.36
CA MET A 549 26.32 -0.17 14.72
C MET A 549 27.60 0.69 14.66
N THR A 550 28.75 0.04 14.77
CA THR A 550 30.06 0.65 14.50
C THR A 550 30.39 0.60 13.00
N VAL A 551 31.24 1.51 12.51
CA VAL A 551 31.79 1.47 11.14
C VAL A 551 32.41 0.10 10.85
N ALA A 552 33.05 -0.50 11.86
CA ALA A 552 33.66 -1.82 11.81
C ALA A 552 32.65 -3.00 11.71
N GLU A 553 31.38 -2.78 12.06
CA GLU A 553 30.29 -3.73 11.80
C GLU A 553 29.63 -3.45 10.44
N ILE A 554 29.40 -2.18 10.10
CA ILE A 554 28.77 -1.76 8.84
C ILE A 554 29.58 -2.26 7.64
N VAL A 555 30.90 -1.99 7.57
CA VAL A 555 31.75 -2.45 6.45
C VAL A 555 32.04 -3.97 6.44
N ARG A 556 31.31 -4.74 7.25
CA ARG A 556 31.31 -6.21 7.32
C ARG A 556 29.90 -6.79 7.34
N ALA A 557 28.87 -5.97 7.11
CA ALA A 557 27.50 -6.42 7.05
C ALA A 557 27.26 -7.29 5.79
N THR A 558 26.29 -8.19 5.92
CA THR A 558 25.89 -9.17 4.90
C THR A 558 24.37 -9.21 4.84
N TYR A 559 23.77 -9.85 3.84
CA TYR A 559 22.32 -10.04 3.81
C TYR A 559 21.79 -10.86 5.01
N SER A 560 22.65 -11.64 5.68
CA SER A 560 22.31 -12.34 6.93
C SER A 560 22.34 -11.46 8.19
N SER A 561 22.80 -10.21 8.09
CA SER A 561 22.92 -9.27 9.22
C SER A 561 21.61 -8.58 9.62
N GLY A 562 20.50 -8.84 8.91
CA GLY A 562 19.19 -8.22 9.14
C GLY A 562 19.07 -6.82 8.54
N PHE A 563 17.86 -6.25 8.52
CA PHE A 563 17.59 -4.94 7.89
C PHE A 563 18.24 -3.74 8.60
N ASP A 564 18.84 -3.93 9.78
CA ASP A 564 19.45 -2.83 10.53
C ASP A 564 20.62 -2.19 9.80
N PHE A 565 21.45 -2.96 9.08
CA PHE A 565 22.63 -2.38 8.45
C PHE A 565 22.31 -1.39 7.32
N TYR A 566 21.11 -1.45 6.72
CA TYR A 566 20.70 -0.56 5.61
C TYR A 566 20.71 0.90 6.08
N ARG A 567 19.92 1.23 7.12
CA ARG A 567 19.86 2.59 7.70
C ARG A 567 21.21 3.08 8.22
N TYR A 568 21.99 2.21 8.88
CA TYR A 568 23.34 2.57 9.34
C TYR A 568 24.32 2.80 8.17
N SER A 569 24.19 2.05 7.07
CA SER A 569 25.05 2.18 5.89
C SER A 569 24.74 3.45 5.10
N GLY A 570 23.46 3.76 4.84
CA GLY A 570 23.07 5.04 4.22
C GLY A 570 23.60 6.23 5.02
N TYR A 571 23.50 6.19 6.36
CA TYR A 571 24.09 7.22 7.22
C TYR A 571 25.62 7.21 7.29
N LEU A 572 26.28 6.09 6.96
CA LEU A 572 27.72 6.08 6.79
C LEU A 572 28.12 6.76 5.49
N PHE A 573 27.34 6.60 4.41
CA PHE A 573 27.55 7.32 3.16
C PHE A 573 27.27 8.83 3.28
N THR A 574 26.20 9.28 3.94
CA THR A 574 25.96 10.72 4.17
C THR A 574 27.08 11.36 5.01
N TYR A 575 27.60 10.66 6.03
CA TYR A 575 28.78 11.09 6.77
C TYR A 575 30.05 11.11 5.90
N LEU A 576 30.26 10.11 5.04
CA LEU A 576 31.41 10.06 4.15
C LEU A 576 31.39 11.18 3.10
N ASP A 577 30.23 11.54 2.58
CA ASP A 577 30.07 12.66 1.64
C ASP A 577 30.30 14.02 2.32
N ALA A 578 29.64 14.27 3.45
CA ALA A 578 29.70 15.55 4.15
C ALA A 578 31.05 15.84 4.84
N GLU A 579 31.69 14.82 5.44
CA GLU A 579 32.85 15.01 6.32
C GLU A 579 34.13 14.33 5.80
N GLN A 580 34.05 13.39 4.86
CA GLN A 580 35.20 12.63 4.34
C GLN A 580 35.19 12.45 2.79
N PRO A 581 34.87 13.47 1.96
CA PRO A 581 34.62 13.27 0.53
C PRO A 581 35.80 12.67 -0.26
N ASP A 582 37.05 12.95 0.14
CA ASP A 582 38.25 12.33 -0.42
C ASP A 582 38.27 10.77 -0.23
N LEU A 583 37.68 10.28 0.87
CA LEU A 583 37.54 8.84 1.18
C LEU A 583 36.35 8.20 0.44
N LEU A 584 35.24 8.93 0.27
CA LEU A 584 34.13 8.50 -0.58
C LEU A 584 34.60 8.33 -2.04
N ALA A 585 35.37 9.28 -2.56
CA ALA A 585 35.98 9.18 -3.88
C ALA A 585 36.93 7.95 -3.98
N GLU A 586 37.81 7.72 -3.01
CA GLU A 586 38.70 6.53 -3.02
C GLU A 586 37.93 5.21 -2.97
N LEU A 587 36.77 5.17 -2.28
CA LEU A 587 35.86 4.02 -2.21
C LEU A 587 35.19 3.74 -3.57
N LEU A 588 34.62 4.76 -4.22
CA LEU A 588 33.97 4.63 -5.53
C LEU A 588 34.98 4.22 -6.63
N ASP A 589 36.15 4.88 -6.67
CA ASP A 589 37.30 4.44 -7.48
C ASP A 589 37.81 3.05 -7.06
N GLY A 590 37.57 2.64 -5.81
CA GLY A 590 37.86 1.32 -5.26
C GLY A 590 37.06 0.25 -5.99
N VAL A 591 35.74 0.39 -5.93
CA VAL A 591 34.77 -0.54 -6.52
C VAL A 591 34.88 -0.55 -8.06
N ARG A 592 34.83 0.61 -8.72
CA ARG A 592 34.92 0.70 -10.20
C ARG A 592 36.20 0.09 -10.77
N SER A 593 37.27 0.02 -9.99
CA SER A 593 38.54 -0.57 -10.43
C SER A 593 38.57 -2.11 -10.49
N ASN A 594 37.47 -2.79 -10.11
CA ASN A 594 37.33 -4.26 -10.04
C ASN A 594 38.54 -4.95 -9.40
N GLN A 595 38.93 -4.45 -8.22
CA GLN A 595 40.08 -4.95 -7.46
C GLN A 595 39.64 -5.21 -6.02
N ALA A 596 39.15 -6.42 -5.76
CA ALA A 596 38.72 -6.84 -4.43
C ALA A 596 39.78 -6.55 -3.34
N ALA A 597 41.07 -6.77 -3.64
CA ALA A 597 42.17 -6.45 -2.72
C ALA A 597 42.40 -4.95 -2.44
N LYS A 598 41.95 -4.04 -3.33
CA LYS A 598 41.94 -2.58 -3.08
C LYS A 598 40.77 -2.24 -2.15
N VAL A 599 39.58 -2.77 -2.43
CA VAL A 599 38.36 -2.61 -1.62
C VAL A 599 38.58 -3.16 -0.20
N ASP A 600 39.11 -4.37 -0.06
CA ASP A 600 39.48 -5.00 1.22
C ASP A 600 40.43 -4.11 2.05
N ALA A 601 41.37 -3.42 1.40
CA ALA A 601 42.32 -2.53 2.06
C ALA A 601 41.66 -1.22 2.55
N ILE A 602 40.71 -0.67 1.79
CA ILE A 602 39.90 0.49 2.18
C ILE A 602 39.01 0.12 3.37
N TYR A 603 38.28 -1.00 3.30
CA TYR A 603 37.41 -1.46 4.39
C TYR A 603 38.21 -1.77 5.67
N LEU A 604 39.38 -2.43 5.52
CA LEU A 604 40.25 -2.71 6.66
C LEU A 604 40.80 -1.42 7.31
N ARG A 605 41.02 -0.37 6.52
CA ARG A 605 41.41 0.96 7.03
C ARG A 605 40.25 1.60 7.79
N MET A 606 39.06 1.68 7.17
CA MET A 606 37.85 2.24 7.79
C MET A 606 37.49 1.54 9.11
N ALA A 607 37.49 0.21 9.12
CA ALA A 607 37.14 -0.61 10.28
C ALA A 607 38.19 -0.60 11.43
N ASN A 608 39.31 0.11 11.27
CA ASN A 608 40.32 0.30 12.31
C ASN A 608 40.62 1.79 12.60
N ASP A 609 39.98 2.73 11.90
CA ASP A 609 40.20 4.16 12.12
C ASP A 609 39.31 4.69 13.25
N ALA A 610 39.93 4.94 14.41
CA ALA A 610 39.24 5.45 15.59
C ALA A 610 38.72 6.90 15.42
N SER A 611 39.29 7.69 14.50
CA SER A 611 38.82 9.06 14.23
C SER A 611 37.61 9.02 13.30
N LEU A 612 37.62 8.16 12.28
CA LEU A 612 36.46 7.90 11.42
C LEU A 612 35.27 7.38 12.25
N GLN A 613 35.51 6.43 13.15
CA GLN A 613 34.47 5.93 14.07
C GLN A 613 33.94 7.02 15.00
N GLN A 614 34.82 7.87 15.55
CA GLN A 614 34.40 8.96 16.43
C GLN A 614 33.57 10.01 15.66
N GLY A 615 34.01 10.40 14.47
CA GLY A 615 33.31 11.34 13.59
C GLY A 615 31.94 10.82 13.18
N TYR A 616 31.84 9.56 12.74
CA TYR A 616 30.57 8.92 12.40
C TYR A 616 29.59 8.91 13.58
N THR A 617 30.04 8.52 14.78
CA THR A 617 29.18 8.55 15.98
C THR A 617 28.71 9.97 16.32
N GLN A 618 29.59 10.97 16.23
CA GLN A 618 29.23 12.36 16.47
C GLN A 618 28.27 12.92 15.38
N TYR A 619 28.41 12.48 14.14
CA TYR A 619 27.48 12.81 13.05
C TYR A 619 26.09 12.23 13.33
N LEU A 620 25.98 10.95 13.72
CA LEU A 620 24.70 10.35 14.14
C LEU A 620 24.07 11.14 15.29
N ASP A 621 24.83 11.49 16.33
CA ASP A 621 24.33 12.30 17.45
C ASP A 621 23.86 13.70 17.01
N THR A 622 24.51 14.29 16.01
CA THR A 622 24.14 15.61 15.46
C THR A 622 22.85 15.54 14.65
N GLN A 623 22.69 14.55 13.78
CA GLN A 623 21.47 14.37 12.98
C GLN A 623 20.26 14.02 13.85
N ILE A 624 20.44 13.22 14.91
CA ILE A 624 19.38 12.88 15.86
C ILE A 624 19.01 14.07 16.75
N ALA A 625 19.97 14.93 17.12
CA ALA A 625 19.67 16.18 17.82
C ALA A 625 18.88 17.14 16.92
N ALA A 626 19.29 17.29 15.65
CA ALA A 626 18.62 18.16 14.68
C ALA A 626 17.20 17.69 14.32
N LEU A 627 16.95 16.38 14.34
CA LEU A 627 15.61 15.80 14.29
C LEU A 627 14.79 16.19 15.53
N GLN A 628 15.37 16.03 16.73
CA GLN A 628 14.67 16.22 18.01
C GLN A 628 14.38 17.69 18.37
N ASP A 629 15.12 18.65 17.80
CA ASP A 629 14.88 20.09 17.99
C ASP A 629 14.26 20.79 16.77
N GLY A 630 13.98 20.04 15.70
CA GLY A 630 13.36 20.55 14.47
C GLY A 630 14.27 21.46 13.63
N SER A 631 15.60 21.45 13.85
CA SER A 631 16.55 22.23 13.05
C SER A 631 17.16 21.47 11.86
N GLY A 632 16.91 20.16 11.75
CA GLY A 632 17.38 19.32 10.65
C GLY A 632 16.58 19.53 9.36
N LEU A 633 17.29 19.49 8.23
CA LEU A 633 16.72 19.42 6.89
C LEU A 633 16.98 18.01 6.33
N PHE A 634 15.92 17.27 6.03
CA PHE A 634 15.99 15.90 5.54
C PHE A 634 15.46 15.82 4.10
N ALA A 635 15.71 14.71 3.41
CA ALA A 635 15.24 14.52 2.04
C ALA A 635 13.72 14.62 1.93
N GLU A 636 13.00 14.13 2.94
CA GLU A 636 11.55 14.14 3.07
C GLU A 636 10.96 15.55 3.27
N ASP A 637 11.79 16.56 3.60
CA ASP A 637 11.40 17.98 3.66
C ASP A 637 11.49 18.69 2.29
N VAL A 638 12.12 18.06 1.28
CA VAL A 638 12.40 18.65 -0.03
C VAL A 638 11.63 17.89 -1.11
N PRO A 639 10.42 18.35 -1.50
CA PRO A 639 9.62 17.63 -2.47
C PRO A 639 10.25 17.65 -3.86
N THR A 640 10.24 16.50 -4.52
CA THR A 640 10.68 16.30 -5.92
C THR A 640 10.13 17.38 -6.84
N ALA A 641 11.03 18.02 -7.61
CA ALA A 641 10.66 19.09 -8.51
C ALA A 641 9.93 18.54 -9.75
N ARG A 642 8.60 18.70 -9.79
CA ARG A 642 7.73 18.12 -10.82
C ARG A 642 7.80 18.84 -12.16
N THR A 643 7.80 18.07 -13.24
CA THR A 643 7.60 18.58 -14.61
C THR A 643 6.16 19.10 -14.75
N PRO A 644 5.94 20.34 -15.23
CA PRO A 644 4.59 20.86 -15.46
C PRO A 644 3.83 20.08 -16.54
N ASP A 645 2.51 19.90 -16.36
CA ASP A 645 1.62 19.17 -17.28
C ASP A 645 1.60 19.74 -18.71
N SER A 646 2.01 21.00 -18.87
CA SER A 646 2.16 21.64 -20.19
C SER A 646 3.47 22.43 -20.26
N LEU A 647 4.15 22.33 -21.40
CA LEU A 647 5.43 22.98 -21.68
C LEU A 647 5.30 23.85 -22.94
N PRO A 648 5.99 25.01 -23.01
CA PRO A 648 6.08 25.77 -24.25
C PRO A 648 6.72 24.93 -25.37
N ALA A 649 6.05 24.86 -26.51
CA ALA A 649 6.52 24.12 -27.69
C ALA A 649 7.51 24.92 -28.54
N ASP A 650 8.43 24.22 -29.23
CA ASP A 650 9.42 24.76 -30.17
C ASP A 650 10.31 25.90 -29.63
N ASN A 651 10.52 25.94 -28.30
CA ASN A 651 11.32 26.96 -27.62
C ASN A 651 12.81 26.59 -27.49
N ALA A 652 13.31 25.64 -28.29
CA ALA A 652 14.66 25.08 -28.16
C ALA A 652 15.77 26.15 -28.21
N GLY A 653 15.65 27.13 -29.12
CA GLY A 653 16.61 28.23 -29.23
C GLY A 653 16.55 29.23 -28.07
N ASP A 654 15.38 29.41 -27.44
CA ASP A 654 15.25 30.22 -26.23
C ASP A 654 15.87 29.51 -25.02
N ILE A 655 15.68 28.19 -24.89
CA ILE A 655 16.35 27.35 -23.89
C ILE A 655 17.89 27.43 -24.06
N GLU A 656 18.41 27.23 -25.27
CA GLU A 656 19.84 27.34 -25.58
C GLU A 656 20.39 28.73 -25.18
N SER A 657 19.69 29.79 -25.55
CA SER A 657 20.08 31.18 -25.25
C SER A 657 20.01 31.50 -23.75
N ILE A 658 18.99 31.03 -23.03
CA ILE A 658 18.84 31.23 -21.59
C ILE A 658 19.99 30.52 -20.87
N LEU A 659 20.16 29.21 -21.11
CA LEU A 659 21.20 28.40 -20.46
C LEU A 659 22.61 28.95 -20.73
N GLY A 660 22.90 29.36 -21.96
CA GLY A 660 24.17 30.00 -22.32
C GLY A 660 24.42 31.33 -21.60
N SER A 661 23.35 32.06 -21.23
CA SER A 661 23.46 33.30 -20.44
C SER A 661 23.58 33.06 -18.93
N THR A 662 22.90 32.05 -18.39
CA THR A 662 22.87 31.75 -16.96
C THR A 662 24.14 31.07 -16.45
N VAL A 663 24.63 30.04 -17.16
CA VAL A 663 25.81 29.25 -16.73
C VAL A 663 27.13 30.03 -16.93
N GLN A 664 27.10 31.12 -17.72
CA GLN A 664 28.25 32.00 -18.02
C GLN A 664 29.51 31.27 -18.52
N ALA A 665 29.31 30.10 -19.16
CA ALA A 665 30.35 29.20 -19.64
C ALA A 665 30.23 28.96 -21.14
N GLN A 666 31.28 28.42 -21.76
CA GLN A 666 31.17 27.94 -23.13
C GLN A 666 30.34 26.64 -23.14
N MET A 667 29.13 26.74 -23.69
CA MET A 667 28.35 25.57 -24.11
C MET A 667 29.09 24.86 -25.24
N THR A 668 29.17 23.53 -25.15
CA THR A 668 29.86 22.66 -26.11
C THR A 668 28.90 21.85 -26.97
N GLN A 669 27.70 21.57 -26.47
CA GLN A 669 26.65 20.82 -27.15
C GLN A 669 25.28 21.22 -26.60
N PHE A 670 24.27 21.25 -27.48
CA PHE A 670 22.86 21.29 -27.14
C PHE A 670 22.12 20.25 -27.98
N ARG A 671 21.15 19.55 -27.39
CA ARG A 671 20.29 18.57 -28.07
C ARG A 671 18.89 18.56 -27.44
N THR A 672 17.89 18.18 -28.23
CA THR A 672 16.52 17.94 -27.80
C THR A 672 16.02 16.61 -28.35
N TRP A 673 15.07 15.99 -27.65
CA TRP A 673 14.35 14.79 -28.05
C TRP A 673 12.91 14.83 -27.53
N LYS A 674 12.07 13.83 -27.81
CA LYS A 674 10.69 13.81 -27.31
C LYS A 674 10.70 13.78 -25.77
N GLY A 675 10.24 14.88 -25.17
CA GLY A 675 10.14 15.07 -23.72
C GLY A 675 11.25 15.89 -23.08
N ARG A 676 12.45 16.08 -23.69
CA ARG A 676 13.61 16.70 -23.00
C ARG A 676 14.60 17.48 -23.87
N TYR A 677 15.38 18.34 -23.22
CA TYR A 677 16.59 18.98 -23.72
C TYR A 677 17.80 18.63 -22.84
N GLN A 678 19.01 18.62 -23.42
CA GLN A 678 20.27 18.52 -22.70
C GLN A 678 21.27 19.55 -23.25
N ALA A 679 21.91 20.29 -22.35
CA ALA A 679 22.96 21.27 -22.64
C ALA A 679 24.26 20.91 -21.90
N SER A 680 25.37 20.84 -22.63
CA SER A 680 26.69 20.53 -22.09
C SER A 680 27.61 21.75 -22.12
N PHE A 681 28.43 21.91 -21.08
CA PHE A 681 29.34 23.03 -20.89
C PHE A 681 30.72 22.53 -20.46
N THR A 682 31.78 23.33 -20.70
CA THR A 682 33.08 23.11 -20.05
C THR A 682 33.29 24.14 -18.95
N LEU A 683 33.15 23.73 -17.69
CA LEU A 683 33.54 24.58 -16.55
C LEU A 683 35.04 24.43 -16.25
N THR A 684 35.64 25.53 -15.82
CA THR A 684 37.03 25.59 -15.32
C THR A 684 37.03 26.20 -13.93
N LYS A 685 37.62 25.50 -12.96
CA LYS A 685 37.76 25.94 -11.56
C LYS A 685 39.22 25.94 -11.14
N ASN A 686 39.53 26.51 -9.96
CA ASN A 686 40.87 26.48 -9.38
C ASN A 686 41.02 25.25 -8.49
N ILE A 687 42.15 24.55 -8.57
CA ILE A 687 42.45 23.44 -7.66
C ILE A 687 42.51 23.98 -6.22
N GLN A 688 41.80 23.32 -5.30
CA GLN A 688 41.77 23.64 -3.87
C GLN A 688 42.71 22.73 -3.06
N GLN A 689 42.58 22.78 -1.74
CA GLN A 689 43.46 22.09 -0.79
C GLN A 689 43.15 20.60 -0.57
N SER A 690 42.01 20.09 -1.06
CA SER A 690 41.62 18.67 -1.12
C SER A 690 40.88 18.35 -2.43
N GLU A 691 40.58 17.07 -2.68
CA GLU A 691 39.78 16.62 -3.83
C GLU A 691 38.33 17.11 -3.67
N GLY A 692 37.72 16.85 -2.50
CA GLY A 692 36.40 17.35 -2.12
C GLY A 692 36.27 18.85 -2.28
N ALA A 693 37.11 19.65 -1.61
CA ALA A 693 37.08 21.12 -1.73
C ALA A 693 37.27 21.66 -3.16
N THR A 694 37.81 20.84 -4.08
CA THR A 694 37.88 21.16 -5.51
C THR A 694 36.59 20.81 -6.25
N ARG A 695 35.91 19.73 -5.84
CA ARG A 695 34.61 19.27 -6.33
C ARG A 695 33.44 20.12 -5.84
N ASP A 696 33.43 20.57 -4.59
CA ASP A 696 32.41 21.49 -4.03
C ASP A 696 32.21 22.74 -4.92
N GLN A 697 33.27 23.19 -5.61
CA GLN A 697 33.22 24.31 -6.55
C GLN A 697 32.44 24.02 -7.84
N PHE A 698 32.22 22.75 -8.18
CA PHE A 698 31.35 22.30 -9.25
C PHE A 698 29.95 22.01 -8.73
N GLU A 699 29.78 21.35 -7.57
CA GLU A 699 28.49 21.13 -6.89
C GLU A 699 27.72 22.46 -6.77
N GLN A 700 28.31 23.45 -6.06
CA GLN A 700 27.76 24.79 -5.89
C GLN A 700 27.45 25.49 -7.23
N SER A 701 28.19 25.20 -8.32
CA SER A 701 27.92 25.82 -9.63
C SER A 701 26.79 25.17 -10.40
N MET A 702 26.48 23.91 -10.11
CA MET A 702 25.33 23.21 -10.64
C MET A 702 24.06 23.68 -9.93
N ASP A 703 24.12 23.88 -8.61
CA ASP A 703 23.00 24.39 -7.82
C ASP A 703 22.79 25.90 -8.01
N ASP A 704 23.85 26.72 -8.05
CA ASP A 704 23.77 28.15 -8.44
C ASP A 704 23.09 28.31 -9.81
N ALA A 705 23.35 27.39 -10.75
CA ALA A 705 22.76 27.43 -12.09
C ALA A 705 21.27 27.04 -12.05
N LEU A 706 20.88 25.98 -11.33
CA LEU A 706 19.49 25.57 -11.20
C LEU A 706 18.66 26.62 -10.45
N ALA A 707 19.17 27.17 -9.34
CA ALA A 707 18.52 28.23 -8.57
C ALA A 707 18.37 29.54 -9.37
N ALA A 708 19.27 29.81 -10.32
CA ALA A 708 19.15 30.95 -11.23
C ALA A 708 18.16 30.71 -12.40
N LEU A 709 17.87 29.45 -12.74
CA LEU A 709 16.87 29.07 -13.75
C LEU A 709 15.46 28.89 -13.17
N ASN A 710 15.35 28.46 -11.91
CA ASN A 710 14.09 28.19 -11.20
C ASN A 710 13.04 29.35 -11.34
N PRO A 711 13.39 30.65 -11.16
CA PRO A 711 12.44 31.76 -11.32
C PRO A 711 11.94 32.01 -12.76
N LEU A 712 12.47 31.30 -13.77
CA LEU A 712 12.03 31.39 -15.16
C LEU A 712 10.88 30.43 -15.48
N GLY A 713 10.62 29.44 -14.60
CA GLY A 713 9.52 28.48 -14.72
C GLY A 713 9.64 27.54 -15.92
N ASN A 714 8.49 26.99 -16.34
CA ASN A 714 8.35 26.13 -17.51
C ASN A 714 9.39 24.98 -17.52
N ASN A 715 10.20 24.91 -18.58
CA ASN A 715 11.21 23.88 -18.85
C ASN A 715 12.33 23.77 -17.79
N PHE A 716 12.40 24.69 -16.83
CA PHE A 716 13.49 24.76 -15.85
C PHE A 716 13.12 24.26 -14.45
N ILE A 717 11.83 23.98 -14.19
CA ILE A 717 11.31 23.63 -12.86
C ILE A 717 11.86 22.28 -12.39
N SER A 718 11.74 21.23 -13.21
CA SER A 718 12.30 19.89 -12.97
C SER A 718 13.66 19.68 -13.64
N ALA A 719 14.32 20.74 -14.10
CA ALA A 719 15.63 20.63 -14.72
C ALA A 719 16.70 20.24 -13.68
N VAL A 720 17.50 19.24 -14.00
CA VAL A 720 18.57 18.69 -13.15
C VAL A 720 19.94 18.93 -13.79
N SER A 721 21.01 18.76 -13.01
CA SER A 721 22.37 19.09 -13.46
C SER A 721 23.45 18.25 -12.79
N TRP A 722 24.52 17.95 -13.53
CA TRP A 722 25.65 17.13 -13.05
C TRP A 722 26.97 17.45 -13.75
N PHE A 723 28.06 16.80 -13.34
CA PHE A 723 29.37 16.96 -13.97
C PHE A 723 30.18 15.66 -14.01
N GLY A 724 31.02 15.53 -15.05
CA GLY A 724 31.92 14.39 -15.23
C GLY A 724 33.29 14.58 -14.59
N SER A 725 34.18 13.61 -14.85
CA SER A 725 35.47 13.46 -14.17
C SER A 725 36.37 14.70 -14.21
N LEU A 726 37.04 14.98 -13.08
CA LEU A 726 37.77 16.23 -12.83
C LEU A 726 39.17 16.26 -13.49
N ASN A 727 39.26 16.83 -14.69
CA ASN A 727 40.46 16.89 -15.50
C ASN A 727 41.39 18.04 -15.07
N ARG A 728 42.50 17.73 -14.40
CA ARG A 728 43.46 18.72 -13.84
C ARG A 728 44.50 19.20 -14.88
N SER A 729 44.73 20.51 -14.95
CA SER A 729 45.73 21.14 -15.82
C SER A 729 46.36 22.38 -15.17
N GLY A 730 47.63 22.28 -14.77
CA GLY A 730 48.33 23.35 -14.07
C GLY A 730 47.75 23.61 -12.68
N ASN A 731 47.22 24.81 -12.44
CA ASN A 731 46.50 25.18 -11.20
C ASN A 731 44.98 25.12 -11.37
N HIS A 732 44.49 24.67 -12.53
CA HIS A 732 43.07 24.60 -12.84
C HIS A 732 42.60 23.15 -12.95
N VAL A 733 41.30 22.98 -12.79
CA VAL A 733 40.57 21.73 -13.02
C VAL A 733 39.42 22.04 -13.98
N THR A 734 39.07 21.06 -14.81
CA THR A 734 38.06 21.19 -15.86
C THR A 734 37.11 19.99 -15.82
N ALA A 735 35.83 20.23 -16.05
CA ALA A 735 34.82 19.18 -16.15
C ALA A 735 33.84 19.49 -17.27
N THR A 736 33.29 18.45 -17.88
CA THR A 736 32.04 18.57 -18.63
C THR A 736 30.91 18.66 -17.62
N CYS A 737 30.15 19.75 -17.66
CA CYS A 737 28.94 19.94 -16.86
C CYS A 737 27.73 19.83 -17.78
N VAL A 738 26.62 19.28 -17.27
CA VAL A 738 25.39 19.03 -18.02
C VAL A 738 24.22 19.65 -17.26
N ILE A 739 23.29 20.27 -17.99
CA ILE A 739 21.96 20.63 -17.50
C ILE A 739 20.95 19.96 -18.43
N GLU A 740 19.98 19.25 -17.86
CA GLU A 740 18.98 18.47 -18.58
C GLU A 740 17.60 18.70 -17.97
N GLY A 741 16.58 18.87 -18.81
CA GLY A 741 15.22 19.21 -18.34
C GLY A 741 14.14 18.96 -19.39
N PRO A 742 12.87 19.16 -19.05
CA PRO A 742 11.74 18.82 -19.91
C PRO A 742 11.57 19.74 -21.13
N PHE A 743 11.09 19.21 -22.25
CA PHE A 743 10.91 19.91 -23.53
C PHE A 743 9.75 19.32 -24.35
N SER A 744 8.95 20.19 -24.99
CA SER A 744 7.94 19.76 -25.96
C SER A 744 8.36 20.05 -27.39
N THR A 745 8.40 18.99 -28.19
CA THR A 745 8.52 19.03 -29.67
C THR A 745 7.21 19.35 -30.38
N GLU A 746 6.07 19.31 -29.68
CA GLU A 746 4.74 19.23 -30.32
C GLU A 746 3.96 20.53 -30.11
N GLY A 747 3.77 21.26 -31.21
CA GLY A 747 3.11 22.57 -31.29
C GLY A 747 1.59 22.52 -31.23
N SER A 748 1.04 21.70 -30.34
CA SER A 748 -0.38 21.69 -29.96
C SER A 748 -0.50 21.06 -28.57
N THR A 749 -1.33 21.61 -27.69
CA THR A 749 -2.11 20.71 -26.83
C THR A 749 -3.05 19.96 -27.78
N ASP A 750 -3.12 18.64 -27.71
CA ASP A 750 -4.19 17.96 -28.45
C ASP A 750 -5.49 18.16 -27.68
N ASN A 751 -6.48 18.72 -28.35
CA ASN A 751 -7.84 18.93 -27.85
C ASN A 751 -8.82 18.35 -28.88
N THR A 752 -8.40 17.31 -29.60
CA THR A 752 -9.11 16.67 -30.71
C THR A 752 -9.52 15.26 -30.30
N PRO A 753 -10.68 15.07 -29.66
CA PRO A 753 -11.05 13.75 -29.17
C PRO A 753 -11.14 12.73 -30.31
N PRO A 754 -10.87 11.44 -30.05
CA PRO A 754 -11.08 10.38 -31.02
C PRO A 754 -12.50 10.38 -31.60
N SER A 755 -12.67 9.81 -32.79
CA SER A 755 -14.00 9.56 -33.34
C SER A 755 -14.82 8.68 -32.38
N ALA A 756 -16.13 8.91 -32.30
CA ALA A 756 -17.01 8.04 -31.53
C ALA A 756 -16.94 6.58 -32.05
N PRO A 757 -16.74 5.57 -31.17
CA PRO A 757 -16.70 4.16 -31.58
C PRO A 757 -17.97 3.77 -32.36
N THR A 758 -17.80 3.14 -33.51
CA THR A 758 -18.90 2.92 -34.45
C THR A 758 -19.39 1.48 -34.48
N GLY A 759 -20.70 1.30 -34.71
CA GLY A 759 -21.28 -0.02 -34.97
C GLY A 759 -21.37 -0.93 -33.74
N LEU A 760 -21.48 -0.35 -32.53
CA LEU A 760 -21.64 -1.08 -31.29
C LEU A 760 -22.88 -1.98 -31.35
N ARG A 761 -22.70 -3.25 -30.97
CA ARG A 761 -23.72 -4.31 -30.90
C ARG A 761 -23.59 -5.04 -29.59
N ALA A 762 -24.72 -5.33 -28.95
CA ALA A 762 -24.82 -6.25 -27.83
C ALA A 762 -25.58 -7.53 -28.25
N SER A 763 -25.19 -8.68 -27.71
CA SER A 763 -25.88 -9.96 -27.89
C SER A 763 -25.89 -10.73 -26.58
N GLY A 764 -27.08 -11.06 -26.10
CA GLY A 764 -27.25 -11.86 -24.88
C GLY A 764 -26.84 -13.31 -25.08
N GLU A 765 -25.98 -13.80 -24.19
CA GLU A 765 -25.52 -15.19 -24.07
C GLU A 765 -26.06 -15.79 -22.75
N ILE A 766 -25.68 -17.02 -22.38
CA ILE A 766 -26.14 -17.61 -21.11
C ILE A 766 -25.40 -16.92 -19.96
N GLY A 767 -26.13 -16.25 -19.07
CA GLY A 767 -25.57 -15.53 -17.92
C GLY A 767 -24.73 -14.28 -18.24
N ALA A 768 -24.60 -13.88 -19.51
CA ALA A 768 -23.73 -12.77 -19.93
C ALA A 768 -24.30 -11.99 -21.13
N ILE A 769 -23.75 -10.82 -21.40
CA ILE A 769 -23.97 -10.03 -22.62
C ILE A 769 -22.62 -9.76 -23.30
N ALA A 770 -22.42 -10.35 -24.48
CA ALA A 770 -21.26 -10.08 -25.33
C ALA A 770 -21.49 -8.80 -26.15
N LEU A 771 -20.44 -8.00 -26.31
CA LEU A 771 -20.43 -6.70 -26.98
C LEU A 771 -19.34 -6.64 -28.06
N SER A 772 -19.60 -5.91 -29.15
CA SER A 772 -18.63 -5.70 -30.24
C SER A 772 -18.83 -4.38 -30.97
N TRP A 773 -17.74 -3.73 -31.40
CA TRP A 773 -17.72 -2.47 -32.16
C TRP A 773 -16.61 -2.49 -33.22
N ASN A 774 -16.62 -1.53 -34.14
CA ASN A 774 -15.52 -1.32 -35.07
C ASN A 774 -14.36 -0.61 -34.34
N ALA A 775 -13.12 -1.01 -34.60
CA ALA A 775 -11.94 -0.31 -34.10
C ALA A 775 -11.91 1.16 -34.58
N ASN A 776 -11.48 2.03 -33.69
CA ASN A 776 -10.95 3.35 -34.03
C ASN A 776 -9.63 3.22 -34.83
N THR A 777 -9.18 4.31 -35.45
CA THR A 777 -8.02 4.32 -36.37
C THR A 777 -7.04 5.46 -36.12
N GLU A 778 -7.33 6.26 -35.09
CA GLU A 778 -6.54 7.37 -34.57
C GLU A 778 -5.19 6.88 -34.01
N PRO A 779 -4.03 7.46 -34.40
CA PRO A 779 -2.69 6.99 -33.99
C PRO A 779 -2.36 7.20 -32.50
N ASP A 780 -3.18 7.99 -31.84
CA ASP A 780 -3.05 8.57 -30.50
C ASP A 780 -4.10 8.01 -29.52
N LEU A 781 -4.92 7.05 -29.98
CA LEU A 781 -5.88 6.32 -29.18
C LEU A 781 -5.20 5.55 -28.03
N SER A 782 -5.62 5.86 -26.80
CA SER A 782 -5.19 5.20 -25.56
C SER A 782 -6.08 4.00 -25.22
N GLY A 783 -7.40 4.16 -25.33
CA GLY A 783 -8.34 3.11 -24.96
C GLY A 783 -9.81 3.42 -25.22
N TYR A 784 -10.68 2.61 -24.61
CA TYR A 784 -12.12 2.77 -24.61
C TYR A 784 -12.71 2.54 -23.21
N THR A 785 -13.79 3.26 -22.89
CA THR A 785 -14.61 3.01 -21.70
C THR A 785 -15.95 2.42 -22.11
N LEU A 786 -16.29 1.24 -21.58
CA LEU A 786 -17.61 0.61 -21.74
C LEU A 786 -18.54 1.09 -20.62
N HIS A 787 -19.68 1.64 -21.00
CA HIS A 787 -20.72 2.09 -20.07
C HIS A 787 -22.00 1.26 -20.20
N ARG A 788 -22.74 1.15 -19.10
CA ARG A 788 -24.00 0.41 -18.96
C ARG A 788 -25.09 1.23 -18.27
N SER A 789 -26.34 1.02 -18.66
CA SER A 789 -27.53 1.47 -17.93
C SER A 789 -28.62 0.39 -17.90
N GLU A 790 -29.52 0.47 -16.92
CA GLU A 790 -30.78 -0.29 -16.92
C GLU A 790 -31.89 0.44 -17.72
N HIS A 791 -31.61 1.64 -18.24
CA HIS A 791 -32.58 2.51 -18.92
C HIS A 791 -32.01 3.03 -20.26
N ALA A 792 -32.89 3.20 -21.26
CA ALA A 792 -32.48 3.55 -22.63
C ALA A 792 -31.80 4.92 -22.74
N GLU A 793 -32.26 5.88 -21.93
CA GLU A 793 -31.77 7.27 -21.90
C GLU A 793 -30.69 7.50 -20.81
N GLY A 794 -30.21 6.43 -20.18
CA GLY A 794 -29.29 6.50 -19.04
C GLY A 794 -29.96 6.75 -17.68
N PRO A 795 -29.19 7.11 -16.63
CA PRO A 795 -27.75 7.38 -16.66
C PRO A 795 -26.90 6.15 -16.98
N PHE A 796 -25.78 6.35 -17.67
CA PHE A 796 -24.84 5.30 -18.08
C PHE A 796 -23.58 5.34 -17.20
N SER A 797 -23.37 4.31 -16.38
CA SER A 797 -22.17 4.16 -15.54
C SER A 797 -21.09 3.39 -16.29
N ALA A 798 -19.82 3.79 -16.14
CA ALA A 798 -18.69 2.98 -16.61
C ALA A 798 -18.69 1.61 -15.90
N ILE A 799 -18.36 0.54 -16.63
CA ILE A 799 -18.27 -0.83 -16.11
C ILE A 799 -16.97 -1.55 -16.51
N ALA A 800 -16.23 -1.06 -17.51
CA ALA A 800 -14.90 -1.52 -17.85
C ALA A 800 -14.13 -0.44 -18.62
N GLU A 801 -12.83 -0.32 -18.36
CA GLU A 801 -11.87 0.37 -19.22
C GLU A 801 -11.09 -0.67 -20.03
N LEU A 802 -10.72 -0.35 -21.26
CA LEU A 802 -10.27 -1.29 -22.28
C LEU A 802 -9.16 -0.67 -23.15
N ASN A 803 -8.19 -1.49 -23.58
CA ASN A 803 -7.05 -1.04 -24.40
C ASN A 803 -7.48 -0.56 -25.80
N ALA A 804 -6.63 0.26 -26.45
CA ALA A 804 -6.84 0.79 -27.80
C ALA A 804 -7.14 -0.25 -28.91
N ASP A 805 -6.70 -1.50 -28.75
CA ASP A 805 -6.96 -2.60 -29.69
C ASP A 805 -8.26 -3.38 -29.41
N ALA A 806 -8.96 -3.07 -28.31
CA ALA A 806 -10.21 -3.71 -27.95
C ALA A 806 -11.34 -3.37 -28.94
N THR A 807 -11.99 -4.41 -29.46
CA THR A 807 -13.18 -4.31 -30.33
C THR A 807 -14.35 -5.13 -29.82
N THR A 808 -14.18 -5.76 -28.65
CA THR A 808 -15.16 -6.63 -28.00
C THR A 808 -15.02 -6.56 -26.49
N ALA A 809 -16.13 -6.72 -25.77
CA ALA A 809 -16.17 -6.91 -24.32
C ALA A 809 -17.27 -7.90 -23.93
N THR A 810 -17.29 -8.39 -22.70
CA THR A 810 -18.38 -9.21 -22.17
C THR A 810 -18.76 -8.74 -20.79
N ASP A 811 -20.04 -8.41 -20.60
CA ASP A 811 -20.60 -8.09 -19.29
C ASP A 811 -21.23 -9.34 -18.66
N THR A 812 -20.62 -9.82 -17.57
CA THR A 812 -21.07 -10.96 -16.78
C THR A 812 -21.84 -10.53 -15.52
N ALA A 813 -21.86 -9.24 -15.18
CA ALA A 813 -22.51 -8.70 -13.99
C ALA A 813 -24.00 -8.40 -14.23
N VAL A 814 -24.71 -9.33 -14.89
CA VAL A 814 -26.04 -9.13 -15.48
C VAL A 814 -27.06 -10.15 -14.98
N THR A 815 -28.28 -9.68 -14.69
CA THR A 815 -29.38 -10.59 -14.33
C THR A 815 -30.01 -11.21 -15.58
N PRO A 816 -30.15 -12.55 -15.70
CA PRO A 816 -30.87 -13.18 -16.79
C PRO A 816 -32.29 -12.64 -16.96
N GLY A 817 -32.68 -12.32 -18.20
CA GLY A 817 -33.97 -11.72 -18.53
C GLY A 817 -34.10 -10.22 -18.26
N GLN A 818 -33.20 -9.57 -17.50
CA GLN A 818 -33.16 -8.11 -17.41
C GLN A 818 -32.57 -7.52 -18.69
N THR A 819 -33.05 -6.36 -19.14
CA THR A 819 -32.47 -5.63 -20.28
C THR A 819 -31.50 -4.56 -19.79
N TYR A 820 -30.30 -4.56 -20.37
CA TYR A 820 -29.25 -3.57 -20.15
C TYR A 820 -28.94 -2.85 -21.47
N TYR A 821 -28.63 -1.57 -21.37
CA TYR A 821 -28.26 -0.68 -22.47
C TYR A 821 -26.79 -0.34 -22.34
N TYR A 822 -26.07 -0.21 -23.46
CA TYR A 822 -24.62 -0.01 -23.48
C TYR A 822 -24.20 1.08 -24.46
N GLN A 823 -23.10 1.74 -24.12
CA GLN A 823 -22.36 2.70 -24.95
C GLN A 823 -20.86 2.45 -24.76
N VAL A 824 -20.05 2.82 -25.76
CA VAL A 824 -18.58 2.83 -25.66
C VAL A 824 -18.07 4.22 -26.03
N ILE A 825 -17.16 4.75 -25.23
CA ILE A 825 -16.41 6.00 -25.46
C ILE A 825 -14.96 5.61 -25.80
N ALA A 826 -14.29 6.36 -26.67
CA ALA A 826 -12.85 6.24 -26.95
C ALA A 826 -12.08 7.40 -26.28
N GLN A 827 -10.83 7.18 -25.88
CA GLN A 827 -9.98 8.18 -25.24
C GLN A 827 -8.56 8.16 -25.86
N ASP A 828 -7.95 9.33 -26.02
CA ASP A 828 -6.56 9.47 -26.52
C ASP A 828 -5.51 9.56 -25.38
N PHE A 829 -4.22 9.59 -25.73
CA PHE A 829 -3.12 9.77 -24.77
C PHE A 829 -3.02 11.18 -24.15
N ALA A 830 -3.82 12.15 -24.62
CA ALA A 830 -3.96 13.48 -24.01
C ALA A 830 -5.15 13.56 -23.02
N GLY A 831 -5.98 12.51 -22.94
CA GLY A 831 -7.15 12.43 -22.06
C GLY A 831 -8.45 12.95 -22.68
N ASN A 832 -8.49 13.25 -23.98
CA ASN A 832 -9.73 13.70 -24.63
C ASN A 832 -10.68 12.52 -24.85
N GLU A 833 -11.93 12.64 -24.40
CA GLU A 833 -12.98 11.63 -24.59
C GLU A 833 -13.83 11.89 -25.83
N SER A 834 -14.07 10.85 -26.62
CA SER A 834 -14.96 10.88 -27.78
C SER A 834 -16.41 11.15 -27.36
N ASN A 835 -17.26 11.52 -28.33
CA ASN A 835 -18.69 11.33 -28.15
C ASN A 835 -18.98 9.82 -27.96
N PRO A 836 -20.00 9.42 -27.17
CA PRO A 836 -20.38 8.02 -27.04
C PRO A 836 -20.79 7.39 -28.37
N SER A 837 -20.58 6.08 -28.48
CA SER A 837 -21.07 5.24 -29.59
C SER A 837 -22.59 5.33 -29.77
N ASN A 838 -23.09 4.71 -30.85
CA ASN A 838 -24.50 4.35 -30.88
C ASN A 838 -24.85 3.51 -29.63
N SER A 839 -25.99 3.78 -29.01
CA SER A 839 -26.52 2.92 -27.94
C SER A 839 -26.97 1.58 -28.54
N THR A 840 -26.89 0.53 -27.74
CA THR A 840 -27.40 -0.82 -28.05
C THR A 840 -27.97 -1.45 -26.78
N SER A 841 -28.78 -2.50 -26.88
CA SER A 841 -29.26 -3.24 -25.70
C SER A 841 -29.39 -4.74 -25.93
N ALA A 842 -29.33 -5.49 -24.84
CA ALA A 842 -29.51 -6.93 -24.81
C ALA A 842 -30.01 -7.40 -23.44
N SER A 843 -30.38 -8.68 -23.36
CA SER A 843 -30.71 -9.39 -22.12
C SER A 843 -29.98 -10.71 -22.09
N ALA A 844 -29.31 -11.02 -20.98
CA ALA A 844 -28.72 -12.33 -20.76
C ALA A 844 -29.80 -13.42 -20.77
N ARG A 845 -29.46 -14.59 -21.32
CA ARG A 845 -30.31 -15.78 -21.36
C ARG A 845 -30.14 -16.56 -20.07
N ASP A 846 -31.21 -17.24 -19.67
CA ASP A 846 -31.18 -18.23 -18.62
C ASP A 846 -30.49 -19.53 -19.10
N ASP A 847 -29.89 -20.27 -18.18
CA ASP A 847 -29.39 -21.65 -18.37
C ASP A 847 -30.56 -22.64 -18.54
N GLY A 848 -31.71 -22.30 -17.93
CA GLY A 848 -32.89 -23.16 -17.71
C GLY A 848 -33.26 -24.12 -18.84
N GLY A 849 -32.84 -25.38 -18.69
CA GLY A 849 -33.31 -26.49 -19.52
C GLY A 849 -34.67 -27.04 -19.09
N ASP A 850 -35.68 -26.92 -19.96
CA ASP A 850 -36.84 -27.82 -19.98
C ASP A 850 -37.32 -28.05 -21.44
N GLY A 851 -38.15 -29.08 -21.65
CA GLY A 851 -38.56 -29.56 -22.97
C GLY A 851 -39.95 -29.08 -23.43
N SER A 852 -39.99 -28.54 -24.65
CA SER A 852 -41.07 -28.69 -25.64
C SER A 852 -42.54 -28.43 -25.24
N ASP A 853 -43.04 -27.23 -25.56
CA ASP A 853 -44.30 -26.97 -26.30
C ASP A 853 -44.39 -25.47 -26.66
N GLY A 854 -45.02 -24.98 -27.75
CA GLY A 854 -45.59 -25.68 -28.90
C GLY A 854 -46.49 -24.78 -29.79
N GLY A 855 -46.06 -24.44 -31.02
CA GLY A 855 -46.83 -23.67 -32.03
C GLY A 855 -46.84 -22.13 -31.85
N ASP A 856 -47.25 -21.30 -32.82
CA ASP A 856 -47.65 -21.52 -34.24
C ASP A 856 -47.61 -20.17 -35.04
N GLY A 857 -47.27 -20.21 -36.34
CA GLY A 857 -47.38 -19.12 -37.34
C GLY A 857 -46.56 -17.80 -37.15
N GLY A 858 -46.10 -17.10 -38.19
CA GLY A 858 -46.06 -17.37 -39.64
C GLY A 858 -45.92 -16.08 -40.48
N ASP A 859 -45.07 -16.11 -41.53
CA ASP A 859 -44.80 -15.08 -42.58
C ASP A 859 -44.37 -13.64 -42.13
N GLY A 860 -43.44 -12.94 -42.80
CA GLY A 860 -42.60 -13.31 -43.95
C GLY A 860 -41.73 -12.13 -44.48
N SER A 861 -40.90 -12.41 -45.50
CA SER A 861 -40.57 -11.59 -46.71
C SER A 861 -40.81 -10.07 -46.73
N ASP A 862 -39.95 -9.20 -47.32
CA ASP A 862 -38.72 -9.38 -48.13
C ASP A 862 -37.95 -8.05 -48.27
N GLY A 863 -36.62 -8.12 -48.47
CA GLY A 863 -35.81 -7.16 -49.26
C GLY A 863 -35.55 -5.73 -48.72
N GLY A 864 -34.55 -4.99 -49.23
CA GLY A 864 -33.48 -5.36 -50.17
C GLY A 864 -33.00 -4.18 -51.04
N ASP A 865 -31.67 -3.94 -51.07
CA ASP A 865 -30.92 -2.89 -51.81
C ASP A 865 -31.37 -1.42 -51.53
N GLY A 866 -30.52 -0.38 -51.50
CA GLY A 866 -29.31 -0.05 -52.25
C GLY A 866 -29.62 1.16 -53.16
N GLY A 867 -28.76 2.16 -53.41
CA GLY A 867 -27.39 2.48 -52.99
C GLY A 867 -26.95 3.80 -53.68
N ASP A 868 -25.71 4.26 -53.47
CA ASP A 868 -24.99 5.36 -54.17
C ASP A 868 -25.65 6.75 -54.38
N GLY A 869 -24.87 7.84 -54.19
CA GLY A 869 -25.28 9.19 -54.63
C GLY A 869 -24.48 10.36 -54.05
N SER A 870 -23.37 10.72 -54.68
CA SER A 870 -22.44 11.80 -54.28
C SER A 870 -22.92 13.25 -54.58
N ASP A 871 -22.12 14.21 -54.10
CA ASP A 871 -21.96 15.61 -54.57
C ASP A 871 -22.93 16.73 -54.08
N GLY A 872 -22.55 17.37 -52.96
CA GLY A 872 -21.93 18.72 -52.95
C GLY A 872 -22.78 20.01 -53.14
N GLY A 873 -22.47 21.04 -52.32
CA GLY A 873 -22.60 22.46 -52.72
C GLY A 873 -23.33 23.43 -51.76
N ASP A 874 -22.56 24.34 -51.15
CA ASP A 874 -22.88 25.67 -50.61
C ASP A 874 -24.35 26.15 -50.39
N GLY A 875 -24.68 26.42 -49.12
CA GLY A 875 -24.76 27.82 -48.65
C GLY A 875 -26.13 28.55 -48.58
N GLY A 876 -26.38 29.18 -47.43
CA GLY A 876 -27.03 30.51 -47.37
C GLY A 876 -28.45 30.65 -46.81
N ASP A 877 -28.56 30.76 -45.48
CA ASP A 877 -29.32 31.76 -44.71
C ASP A 877 -30.82 32.08 -45.02
N GLY A 878 -31.62 32.33 -43.96
CA GLY A 878 -32.97 32.91 -44.06
C GLY A 878 -34.07 32.20 -43.26
N SER A 879 -34.50 32.82 -42.16
CA SER A 879 -35.59 32.43 -41.24
C SER A 879 -37.02 32.56 -41.87
N ASP A 880 -38.15 32.17 -41.25
CA ASP A 880 -38.44 31.95 -39.82
C ASP A 880 -39.73 31.12 -39.57
N GLY A 881 -39.90 30.60 -38.33
CA GLY A 881 -41.20 30.44 -37.65
C GLY A 881 -41.94 29.08 -37.71
N GLY A 882 -41.97 28.34 -36.59
CA GLY A 882 -42.91 27.22 -36.39
C GLY A 882 -42.66 26.32 -35.16
N ASP A 883 -43.15 26.73 -33.99
CA ASP A 883 -43.29 26.00 -32.70
C ASP A 883 -42.51 24.68 -32.50
N GLY A 884 -41.42 24.78 -31.73
CA GLY A 884 -40.80 23.68 -31.00
C GLY A 884 -40.16 24.24 -29.72
N GLY A 885 -40.29 23.52 -28.59
CA GLY A 885 -39.72 23.98 -27.31
C GLY A 885 -38.20 23.97 -27.37
N GLY A 886 -37.58 25.14 -27.53
CA GLY A 886 -36.13 25.28 -27.56
C GLY A 886 -35.49 24.88 -26.23
N LEU A 887 -34.29 24.29 -26.31
CA LEU A 887 -33.45 24.14 -25.12
C LEU A 887 -33.05 25.53 -24.59
N PRO A 888 -32.90 25.73 -23.27
CA PRO A 888 -32.35 26.96 -22.72
C PRO A 888 -30.99 27.32 -23.32
N ALA A 889 -30.64 28.60 -23.30
CA ALA A 889 -29.30 29.03 -23.71
C ALA A 889 -28.22 28.43 -22.78
N THR A 890 -27.18 27.86 -23.38
CA THR A 890 -26.03 27.29 -22.65
C THR A 890 -25.35 28.36 -21.77
N PRO A 891 -24.98 28.05 -20.52
CA PRO A 891 -24.15 28.92 -19.70
C PRO A 891 -22.76 29.14 -20.32
N VAL A 892 -22.26 30.37 -20.33
CA VAL A 892 -20.99 30.77 -20.96
C VAL A 892 -20.12 31.57 -20.00
N ASN A 893 -18.81 31.69 -20.31
CA ASN A 893 -17.81 32.33 -19.45
C ASN A 893 -17.80 31.72 -18.03
N VAL A 894 -17.75 30.39 -17.95
CA VAL A 894 -17.67 29.71 -16.65
C VAL A 894 -16.26 29.87 -16.09
N THR A 895 -16.15 30.22 -14.81
CA THR A 895 -14.89 30.39 -14.09
C THR A 895 -14.98 29.72 -12.74
N ALA A 896 -13.95 29.00 -12.32
CA ALA A 896 -13.79 28.48 -10.96
C ALA A 896 -12.63 29.22 -10.30
N THR A 897 -12.80 29.62 -9.03
CA THR A 897 -11.80 30.36 -8.27
C THR A 897 -11.71 29.79 -6.86
N SER A 898 -10.55 29.26 -6.48
CA SER A 898 -10.28 28.79 -5.12
C SER A 898 -10.34 29.94 -4.11
N GLY A 899 -10.97 29.70 -2.97
CA GLY A 899 -10.90 30.56 -1.79
C GLY A 899 -10.82 29.74 -0.51
N SER A 900 -10.59 30.40 0.63
CA SER A 900 -10.43 29.77 1.94
C SER A 900 -11.72 29.15 2.53
N THR A 901 -12.79 29.06 1.73
CA THR A 901 -14.10 28.50 2.11
C THR A 901 -14.68 27.62 0.98
N GLY A 902 -13.82 27.10 0.08
CA GLY A 902 -14.22 26.30 -1.08
C GLY A 902 -13.96 26.98 -2.43
N ILE A 903 -14.43 26.37 -3.52
CA ILE A 903 -14.27 26.89 -4.88
C ILE A 903 -15.53 27.66 -5.30
N GLN A 904 -15.36 28.95 -5.60
CA GLN A 904 -16.44 29.76 -6.16
C GLN A 904 -16.49 29.61 -7.69
N VAL A 905 -17.59 29.06 -8.18
CA VAL A 905 -17.92 28.93 -9.61
C VAL A 905 -18.82 30.09 -10.03
N THR A 906 -18.55 30.75 -11.15
CA THR A 906 -19.38 31.84 -11.71
C THR A 906 -19.57 31.70 -13.22
N TRP A 907 -20.67 32.21 -13.77
CA TRP A 907 -21.02 32.09 -15.21
C TRP A 907 -21.94 33.21 -15.69
N ARG A 908 -22.34 33.16 -16.97
CA ARG A 908 -23.33 34.04 -17.60
C ARG A 908 -24.37 33.27 -18.42
N THR A 909 -25.53 33.91 -18.62
CA THR A 909 -26.63 33.43 -19.47
C THR A 909 -26.49 33.93 -20.91
N GLY A 910 -25.85 33.15 -21.77
CA GLY A 910 -25.67 33.48 -23.19
C GLY A 910 -24.90 34.79 -23.47
N ASP A 911 -24.93 35.20 -24.74
CA ASP A 911 -24.08 36.30 -25.26
C ASP A 911 -24.71 37.69 -25.21
N ASP A 912 -26.05 37.82 -25.08
CA ASP A 912 -26.73 39.12 -24.91
C ASP A 912 -27.26 39.31 -23.47
N PRO A 913 -26.59 40.14 -22.63
CA PRO A 913 -27.01 40.38 -21.25
C PRO A 913 -28.33 41.18 -21.11
N ASN A 914 -29.01 41.53 -22.20
CA ASN A 914 -30.33 42.17 -22.18
C ASN A 914 -31.49 41.19 -22.42
N GLN A 915 -31.21 39.93 -22.77
CA GLN A 915 -32.24 38.95 -23.11
C GLN A 915 -32.61 38.09 -21.90
N SER A 916 -33.69 38.45 -21.21
CA SER A 916 -34.29 37.61 -20.17
C SER A 916 -35.03 36.42 -20.79
N ASP A 917 -34.48 35.21 -20.70
CA ASP A 917 -35.16 33.97 -21.08
C ASP A 917 -36.40 33.76 -20.18
N PRO A 918 -37.64 33.80 -20.73
CA PRO A 918 -38.85 33.63 -19.95
C PRO A 918 -39.15 32.16 -19.62
N THR A 919 -38.41 31.22 -20.21
CA THR A 919 -38.59 29.77 -20.04
C THR A 919 -37.62 29.16 -19.02
N LEU A 920 -36.55 29.87 -18.65
CA LEU A 920 -35.57 29.44 -17.66
C LEU A 920 -36.25 29.15 -16.29
N ALA A 921 -35.84 28.06 -15.64
CA ALA A 921 -36.17 27.72 -14.26
C ALA A 921 -34.94 27.81 -13.33
N GLY A 922 -33.74 27.54 -13.84
CA GLY A 922 -32.49 27.69 -13.09
C GLY A 922 -31.29 27.04 -13.78
N PHE A 923 -30.26 26.71 -13.00
CA PHE A 923 -29.04 26.04 -13.43
C PHE A 923 -28.77 24.77 -12.63
N VAL A 924 -28.24 23.76 -13.32
CA VAL A 924 -27.73 22.52 -12.75
C VAL A 924 -26.21 22.52 -12.90
N ILE A 925 -25.50 22.32 -11.79
CA ILE A 925 -24.05 22.33 -11.70
C ILE A 925 -23.59 20.88 -11.53
N TYR A 926 -22.62 20.50 -12.35
CA TYR A 926 -21.96 19.21 -12.32
C TYR A 926 -20.51 19.40 -11.89
N ARG A 927 -19.99 18.42 -11.13
CA ARG A 927 -18.63 18.36 -10.60
C ARG A 927 -17.96 17.05 -11.00
N SER A 928 -16.67 17.11 -11.33
CA SER A 928 -15.81 15.94 -11.45
C SER A 928 -14.54 16.14 -10.62
N THR A 929 -13.93 15.06 -10.15
CA THR A 929 -12.49 14.98 -9.83
C THR A 929 -11.79 14.18 -10.94
N PRO A 930 -10.44 14.06 -10.93
CA PRO A 930 -9.73 13.14 -11.85
C PRO A 930 -10.07 11.65 -11.63
N SER A 931 -10.70 11.31 -10.50
CA SER A 931 -10.98 9.94 -10.05
C SER A 931 -12.47 9.59 -9.95
N VAL A 932 -13.37 10.58 -10.03
CA VAL A 932 -14.82 10.42 -9.93
C VAL A 932 -15.50 11.31 -10.98
N GLY A 933 -16.27 10.69 -11.86
CA GLY A 933 -16.94 11.34 -12.98
C GLY A 933 -18.06 12.32 -12.62
N TRP A 934 -18.55 13.03 -13.64
CA TRP A 934 -19.52 14.13 -13.56
C TRP A 934 -20.77 13.84 -12.72
N THR A 935 -20.75 14.30 -11.47
CA THR A 935 -21.82 14.18 -10.49
C THR A 935 -22.55 15.53 -10.34
N ARG A 936 -23.88 15.53 -10.29
CA ARG A 936 -24.67 16.75 -10.03
C ARG A 936 -24.54 17.14 -8.55
N ILE A 937 -24.19 18.39 -8.25
CA ILE A 937 -23.92 18.83 -6.87
C ILE A 937 -25.03 19.69 -6.23
N ASN A 938 -25.92 20.32 -7.00
CA ASN A 938 -27.04 21.09 -6.45
C ASN A 938 -28.36 20.31 -6.50
N GLN A 939 -29.00 20.06 -5.34
CA GLN A 939 -30.22 19.24 -5.25
C GLN A 939 -31.40 19.78 -6.06
N GLU A 940 -31.58 21.10 -6.13
CA GLU A 940 -32.57 21.80 -6.98
C GLU A 940 -31.93 22.88 -7.87
N PRO A 941 -32.47 23.20 -9.06
CA PRO A 941 -31.90 24.18 -9.97
C PRO A 941 -31.83 25.59 -9.36
N ILE A 942 -30.63 26.18 -9.31
CA ILE A 942 -30.45 27.49 -8.68
C ILE A 942 -30.72 28.64 -9.65
N SER A 943 -31.13 29.81 -9.15
CA SER A 943 -31.39 31.00 -9.97
C SER A 943 -30.21 31.99 -10.01
N SER A 944 -29.15 31.76 -9.23
CA SER A 944 -27.91 32.55 -9.28
C SER A 944 -27.01 32.12 -10.44
N THR A 945 -26.22 33.06 -10.97
CA THR A 945 -25.14 32.77 -11.94
C THR A 945 -23.79 32.53 -11.25
N HIS A 946 -23.83 31.98 -10.04
CA HIS A 946 -22.68 31.56 -9.25
C HIS A 946 -23.10 30.50 -8.23
N TYR A 947 -22.14 29.68 -7.83
CA TYR A 947 -22.23 28.61 -6.84
C TYR A 947 -20.93 28.60 -6.02
N LEU A 948 -20.99 28.21 -4.76
CA LEU A 948 -19.81 27.96 -3.93
C LEU A 948 -19.83 26.48 -3.55
N ASP A 949 -18.81 25.75 -3.94
CA ASP A 949 -18.64 24.36 -3.55
C ASP A 949 -17.66 24.26 -2.37
N GLY A 950 -18.14 23.76 -1.23
CA GLY A 950 -17.39 23.66 0.02
C GLY A 950 -17.01 22.24 0.43
N ASP A 951 -17.65 21.22 -0.13
CA ASP A 951 -17.40 19.81 0.22
C ASP A 951 -16.25 19.26 -0.63
N LEU A 952 -15.05 19.78 -0.36
CA LEU A 952 -13.82 19.61 -1.12
C LEU A 952 -12.67 19.11 -0.25
N ILE A 953 -11.85 18.22 -0.80
CA ILE A 953 -10.60 17.74 -0.20
C ILE A 953 -9.49 18.74 -0.56
N PRO A 954 -8.75 19.32 0.41
CA PRO A 954 -7.61 20.19 0.12
C PRO A 954 -6.56 19.48 -0.75
N GLY A 955 -5.99 20.20 -1.72
CA GLY A 955 -5.05 19.66 -2.70
C GLY A 955 -5.69 18.99 -3.93
N GLU A 956 -6.97 18.60 -3.87
CA GLU A 956 -7.65 17.97 -5.02
C GLU A 956 -8.11 18.99 -6.07
N TRP A 957 -8.16 18.55 -7.33
CA TRP A 957 -8.66 19.33 -8.46
C TRP A 957 -10.13 19.03 -8.72
N TYR A 958 -10.93 20.09 -8.85
CA TYR A 958 -12.36 19.99 -9.12
C TYR A 958 -12.71 20.73 -10.41
N TYR A 959 -13.45 20.02 -11.27
CA TYR A 959 -13.90 20.47 -12.58
C TYR A 959 -15.40 20.72 -12.52
N TYR A 960 -15.86 21.78 -13.17
CA TYR A 960 -17.25 22.25 -13.11
C TYR A 960 -17.79 22.53 -14.52
N SER A 961 -18.97 22.02 -14.81
CA SER A 961 -19.75 22.36 -16.01
C SER A 961 -21.23 22.51 -15.66
N ILE A 962 -21.94 23.36 -16.40
CA ILE A 962 -23.21 23.93 -15.97
C ILE A 962 -24.23 23.85 -17.11
N ARG A 963 -25.47 23.50 -16.77
CA ARG A 963 -26.60 23.44 -17.69
C ARG A 963 -27.73 24.33 -17.18
N ALA A 964 -28.19 25.27 -17.99
CA ALA A 964 -29.48 25.91 -17.80
C ALA A 964 -30.62 24.90 -18.00
N ILE A 965 -31.67 24.96 -17.18
CA ILE A 965 -32.88 24.12 -17.26
C ILE A 965 -34.14 24.99 -17.40
N SER A 966 -35.08 24.54 -18.23
CA SER A 966 -36.36 25.22 -18.46
C SER A 966 -37.43 24.84 -17.43
N GLN A 967 -38.50 25.63 -17.36
CA GLN A 967 -39.74 25.34 -16.61
C GLN A 967 -40.47 24.07 -17.09
N SER A 968 -40.04 23.50 -18.22
CA SER A 968 -40.51 22.21 -18.76
C SER A 968 -39.59 21.03 -18.43
N GLY A 969 -38.49 21.25 -17.69
CA GLY A 969 -37.48 20.23 -17.35
C GLY A 969 -36.40 20.01 -18.42
N SER A 970 -36.56 20.58 -19.62
CA SER A 970 -35.58 20.48 -20.71
C SER A 970 -34.29 21.22 -20.37
N LEU A 971 -33.15 20.54 -20.50
CA LEU A 971 -31.79 21.04 -20.21
C LEU A 971 -31.06 21.51 -21.48
N SER A 972 -30.34 22.62 -21.39
CA SER A 972 -29.34 23.09 -22.36
C SER A 972 -28.19 22.10 -22.58
N ASN A 973 -27.27 22.39 -23.51
CA ASN A 973 -25.96 21.70 -23.56
C ASN A 973 -25.14 22.03 -22.30
N TYR A 974 -24.13 21.21 -22.03
CA TYR A 974 -23.08 21.54 -21.05
C TYR A 974 -22.33 22.82 -21.46
N SER A 975 -21.89 23.60 -20.47
CA SER A 975 -20.98 24.72 -20.67
C SER A 975 -19.55 24.25 -20.90
N ASP A 976 -18.68 25.17 -21.31
CA ASP A 976 -17.24 25.04 -21.13
C ASP A 976 -16.91 24.62 -19.69
N ILE A 977 -15.84 23.84 -19.52
CA ILE A 977 -15.38 23.37 -18.21
C ILE A 977 -14.53 24.47 -17.56
N ALA A 978 -14.85 24.80 -16.30
CA ALA A 978 -13.98 25.58 -15.43
C ALA A 978 -13.44 24.68 -14.31
N TYR A 979 -12.20 24.90 -13.89
CA TYR A 979 -11.54 24.03 -12.92
C TYR A 979 -10.68 24.84 -11.95
N ALA A 980 -10.54 24.33 -10.72
CA ALA A 980 -9.70 24.93 -9.68
C ALA A 980 -9.27 23.86 -8.66
N GLN A 981 -8.13 24.08 -8.02
CA GLN A 981 -7.63 23.22 -6.95
C GLN A 981 -8.15 23.71 -5.59
N ALA A 982 -8.66 22.83 -4.74
CA ALA A 982 -8.98 23.19 -3.37
C ALA A 982 -7.68 23.51 -2.60
N GLN A 983 -7.64 24.62 -1.86
CA GLN A 983 -6.45 25.04 -1.12
C GLN A 983 -6.49 24.58 0.34
N GLU A 984 -5.32 24.31 0.92
CA GLU A 984 -5.18 24.10 2.37
C GLU A 984 -5.54 25.38 3.14
N GLY A 985 -6.48 25.25 4.08
CA GLY A 985 -7.07 26.37 4.82
C GLY A 985 -6.26 26.80 6.05
N HIS A 986 -4.98 27.13 5.90
CA HIS A 986 -4.16 27.63 7.01
C HIS A 986 -4.00 29.16 7.00
N GLY A 987 -4.21 29.80 8.17
CA GLY A 987 -3.99 31.24 8.36
C GLY A 987 -4.86 31.87 9.44
N ASP A 988 -6.09 32.24 9.10
CA ASP A 988 -6.87 33.25 9.86
C ASP A 988 -8.31 32.83 10.22
N SER A 989 -8.79 31.69 9.68
CA SER A 989 -10.22 31.35 9.64
C SER A 989 -10.71 30.32 10.67
N GLN A 990 -9.82 29.52 11.27
CA GLN A 990 -10.17 28.46 12.24
C GLN A 990 -10.51 29.00 13.66
N ARG A 991 -11.05 30.23 13.74
CA ARG A 991 -11.35 30.92 15.00
C ARG A 991 -12.60 30.33 15.68
N ILE A 992 -12.53 30.17 17.00
CA ILE A 992 -13.71 29.83 17.82
C ILE A 992 -14.35 31.10 18.38
N LEU A 993 -15.67 31.24 18.25
CA LEU A 993 -16.45 32.32 18.87
C LEU A 993 -17.39 31.78 19.95
N LEU A 994 -17.15 32.12 21.22
CA LEU A 994 -18.07 31.85 22.32
C LEU A 994 -19.13 32.96 22.41
N VAL A 995 -20.40 32.62 22.22
CA VAL A 995 -21.52 33.56 22.33
C VAL A 995 -22.25 33.37 23.66
N ASN A 996 -22.31 34.44 24.47
CA ASN A 996 -22.99 34.45 25.76
C ASN A 996 -24.29 35.25 25.70
N ASP A 997 -25.42 34.59 25.99
CA ASP A 997 -26.75 35.21 26.10
C ASP A 997 -27.29 35.24 27.55
N SER A 998 -26.46 34.88 28.55
CA SER A 998 -26.91 34.72 29.94
C SER A 998 -27.27 36.05 30.63
N THR A 999 -28.54 36.16 31.05
CA THR A 999 -29.09 37.35 31.74
C THR A 999 -28.50 37.63 33.13
N TYR A 1000 -27.71 36.70 33.70
CA TYR A 1000 -27.27 36.74 35.10
C TYR A 1000 -25.76 36.89 35.31
N GLY A 1001 -24.97 37.07 34.24
CA GLY A 1001 -23.57 37.49 34.33
C GLY A 1001 -22.58 36.50 34.95
N ASN A 1002 -22.97 35.24 35.08
CA ASN A 1002 -22.11 34.09 35.42
C ASN A 1002 -22.72 32.85 34.73
N ASP A 1003 -22.30 32.57 33.50
CA ASP A 1003 -22.72 31.36 32.79
C ASP A 1003 -21.72 30.23 33.04
N SER A 1004 -22.13 29.24 33.84
CA SER A 1004 -21.33 28.04 34.15
C SER A 1004 -21.07 27.14 32.93
N TYR A 1005 -21.90 27.22 31.89
CA TYR A 1005 -21.74 26.48 30.64
C TYR A 1005 -20.68 27.16 29.77
N LEU A 1006 -20.78 28.48 29.57
CA LEU A 1006 -19.78 29.26 28.85
C LEU A 1006 -18.40 29.16 29.52
N GLN A 1007 -18.34 29.27 30.85
CA GLN A 1007 -17.10 29.08 31.61
C GLN A 1007 -16.54 27.65 31.50
N SER A 1008 -17.40 26.63 31.32
CA SER A 1008 -16.93 25.27 31.06
C SER A 1008 -16.28 25.14 29.68
N PHE A 1009 -16.85 25.74 28.64
CA PHE A 1009 -16.23 25.76 27.31
C PHE A 1009 -14.91 26.53 27.33
N ALA A 1010 -14.93 27.77 27.84
CA ALA A 1010 -13.74 28.62 27.97
C ALA A 1010 -12.59 27.89 28.68
N THR A 1011 -12.82 27.29 29.85
CA THR A 1011 -11.76 26.60 30.60
C THR A 1011 -11.20 25.36 29.92
N ILE A 1012 -11.98 24.64 29.10
CA ILE A 1012 -11.47 23.49 28.33
C ILE A 1012 -10.63 23.99 27.15
N LEU A 1013 -11.08 25.05 26.44
CA LEU A 1013 -10.30 25.68 25.37
C LEU A 1013 -8.98 26.28 25.91
N ASP A 1014 -9.04 27.00 27.04
CA ASP A 1014 -7.88 27.53 27.77
C ASP A 1014 -6.87 26.42 28.13
N SER A 1015 -7.36 25.22 28.48
CA SER A 1015 -6.55 24.09 28.93
C SER A 1015 -5.97 23.24 27.80
N ASN A 1016 -6.40 23.49 26.56
CA ASN A 1016 -5.87 22.87 25.33
C ASN A 1016 -5.21 23.92 24.41
N GLU A 1017 -4.90 25.11 24.95
CA GLU A 1017 -4.25 26.24 24.27
C GLU A 1017 -4.95 26.75 22.98
N ILE A 1018 -6.26 26.51 22.85
CA ILE A 1018 -7.06 26.88 21.66
C ILE A 1018 -7.53 28.33 21.75
N GLU A 1019 -7.16 29.18 20.78
CA GLU A 1019 -7.61 30.58 20.76
C GLU A 1019 -9.13 30.72 20.49
N TYR A 1020 -9.80 31.55 21.28
CA TYR A 1020 -11.22 31.90 21.10
C TYR A 1020 -11.52 33.37 21.42
N GLU A 1021 -12.59 33.88 20.82
CA GLU A 1021 -13.16 35.20 21.10
C GLU A 1021 -14.49 35.05 21.88
N VAL A 1022 -14.92 36.07 22.63
CA VAL A 1022 -16.17 36.03 23.43
C VAL A 1022 -17.09 37.20 23.10
N TRP A 1023 -18.26 36.90 22.51
CA TRP A 1023 -19.32 37.87 22.24
C TRP A 1023 -20.40 37.88 23.34
N GLU A 1024 -20.42 38.96 24.11
CA GLU A 1024 -21.40 39.23 25.17
C GLU A 1024 -22.60 40.01 24.59
N ILE A 1025 -23.57 39.30 23.99
CA ILE A 1025 -24.61 39.89 23.12
C ILE A 1025 -25.47 41.00 23.77
N ARG A 1026 -25.53 41.04 25.10
CA ARG A 1026 -26.31 42.03 25.87
C ARG A 1026 -25.51 43.24 26.36
N SER A 1027 -24.17 43.21 26.29
CA SER A 1027 -23.30 44.26 26.85
C SER A 1027 -22.29 44.84 25.86
N GLN A 1028 -21.86 44.05 24.89
CA GLN A 1028 -21.13 44.50 23.72
C GLN A 1028 -22.13 44.97 22.64
N GLY A 1029 -21.63 45.65 21.60
CA GLY A 1029 -22.46 45.98 20.43
C GLY A 1029 -22.88 44.72 19.66
N PRO A 1030 -23.85 44.83 18.74
CA PRO A 1030 -24.13 43.73 17.83
C PRO A 1030 -22.90 43.46 16.96
N VAL A 1031 -22.41 42.22 16.97
CA VAL A 1031 -21.67 41.70 15.82
C VAL A 1031 -22.64 41.74 14.63
N THR A 1032 -22.15 42.22 13.49
CA THR A 1032 -22.96 42.44 12.27
C THR A 1032 -22.48 41.62 11.07
N ASP A 1033 -21.38 40.88 11.22
CA ASP A 1033 -20.87 39.92 10.25
C ASP A 1033 -20.17 38.78 11.00
N LEU A 1034 -20.42 37.54 10.58
CA LEU A 1034 -19.75 36.33 11.09
C LEU A 1034 -18.81 35.71 10.03
N SER A 1035 -18.64 36.35 8.87
CA SER A 1035 -17.71 35.92 7.82
C SER A 1035 -16.29 35.57 8.31
N PRO A 1036 -15.70 36.25 9.34
CA PRO A 1036 -14.38 35.88 9.87
C PRO A 1036 -14.27 34.49 10.50
N TYR A 1037 -15.39 33.84 10.85
CA TYR A 1037 -15.43 32.52 11.47
C TYR A 1037 -15.91 31.42 10.50
N LEU A 1038 -15.96 31.68 9.19
CA LEU A 1038 -16.27 30.67 8.18
C LEU A 1038 -15.07 29.75 8.00
N GLY A 1039 -15.25 28.44 8.19
CA GLY A 1039 -14.15 27.49 8.44
C GLY A 1039 -13.71 27.40 9.91
N GLY A 1040 -14.22 28.29 10.76
CA GLY A 1040 -14.11 28.23 12.22
C GLY A 1040 -15.36 27.62 12.86
N MET A 1041 -15.63 27.94 14.13
CA MET A 1041 -16.80 27.41 14.85
C MET A 1041 -17.39 28.43 15.84
N VAL A 1042 -18.71 28.62 15.78
CA VAL A 1042 -19.44 29.40 16.78
C VAL A 1042 -20.00 28.46 17.85
N ILE A 1043 -19.65 28.65 19.12
CA ILE A 1043 -20.25 27.94 20.27
C ILE A 1043 -21.15 28.91 21.03
N TRP A 1044 -22.45 28.64 21.09
CA TRP A 1044 -23.42 29.53 21.74
C TRP A 1044 -24.09 28.86 22.95
N SER A 1045 -23.93 29.50 24.12
CA SER A 1045 -24.67 29.16 25.34
C SER A 1045 -26.06 29.81 25.37
N LEU A 1046 -27.10 28.99 25.39
CA LEU A 1046 -28.51 29.39 25.38
C LEU A 1046 -29.07 29.79 26.77
N GLY A 1047 -28.22 29.82 27.79
CA GLY A 1047 -28.53 30.30 29.14
C GLY A 1047 -29.69 29.57 29.83
N TYR A 1048 -30.46 30.31 30.63
CA TYR A 1048 -31.60 29.81 31.41
C TYR A 1048 -32.83 30.71 31.17
N TYR A 1049 -33.87 30.14 30.57
CA TYR A 1049 -35.02 30.90 30.05
C TYR A 1049 -35.93 31.50 31.16
N HIS A 1050 -36.60 32.60 30.83
CA HIS A 1050 -37.84 33.01 31.49
C HIS A 1050 -38.88 33.37 30.42
N PRO A 1051 -40.09 32.76 30.42
CA PRO A 1051 -41.11 32.93 29.36
C PRO A 1051 -41.50 34.38 29.02
N ASP A 1052 -41.32 35.32 29.95
CA ASP A 1052 -41.76 36.71 29.81
C ASP A 1052 -40.71 37.65 29.16
N GLN A 1053 -39.56 37.16 28.72
CA GLN A 1053 -38.43 38.00 28.25
C GLN A 1053 -38.29 38.12 26.71
N GLY A 1054 -38.93 37.25 25.93
CA GLY A 1054 -38.95 37.34 24.45
C GLY A 1054 -37.63 36.99 23.74
N ASN A 1055 -37.60 37.09 22.40
CA ASN A 1055 -36.42 36.81 21.58
C ASN A 1055 -35.24 37.72 21.93
N HIS A 1056 -34.03 37.15 22.04
CA HIS A 1056 -32.82 37.87 22.43
C HIS A 1056 -31.99 38.38 21.24
N PHE A 1057 -32.12 37.74 20.09
CA PHE A 1057 -31.58 38.24 18.81
C PHE A 1057 -32.61 39.17 18.14
N ASP A 1058 -32.15 40.27 17.55
CA ASP A 1058 -32.97 41.10 16.66
C ASP A 1058 -33.12 40.45 15.25
N ALA A 1059 -33.72 41.16 14.30
CA ALA A 1059 -33.88 40.64 12.93
C ALA A 1059 -32.54 40.58 12.17
N SER A 1060 -31.71 41.62 12.29
CA SER A 1060 -30.41 41.71 11.61
C SER A 1060 -29.43 40.66 12.13
N GLN A 1061 -29.46 40.34 13.43
CA GLN A 1061 -28.60 39.31 14.01
C GLN A 1061 -29.04 37.88 13.60
N ARG A 1062 -30.34 37.66 13.34
CA ARG A 1062 -30.81 36.42 12.68
C ARG A 1062 -30.36 36.36 11.23
N ASP A 1063 -30.50 37.45 10.48
CA ASP A 1063 -30.07 37.54 9.07
C ASP A 1063 -28.54 37.36 8.91
N MET A 1064 -27.76 37.77 9.91
CA MET A 1064 -26.33 37.45 10.02
C MET A 1064 -26.07 35.95 10.23
N ILE A 1065 -26.76 35.30 11.17
CA ILE A 1065 -26.62 33.84 11.40
C ILE A 1065 -27.08 33.04 10.18
N ARG A 1066 -28.10 33.51 9.44
CA ARG A 1066 -28.48 32.93 8.13
C ARG A 1066 -27.32 32.96 7.16
N ASN A 1067 -26.72 34.14 6.99
CA ASN A 1067 -25.63 34.37 6.03
C ASN A 1067 -24.43 33.48 6.37
N TYR A 1068 -24.12 33.33 7.67
CA TYR A 1068 -23.09 32.44 8.17
C TYR A 1068 -23.35 30.96 7.83
N LEU A 1069 -24.52 30.42 8.21
CA LEU A 1069 -24.84 29.01 7.97
C LEU A 1069 -24.99 28.70 6.48
N SER A 1070 -25.64 29.57 5.70
CA SER A 1070 -25.75 29.46 4.22
C SER A 1070 -24.44 29.62 3.44
N ARG A 1071 -23.30 29.77 4.14
CA ARG A 1071 -21.93 29.82 3.59
C ARG A 1071 -21.00 28.78 4.23
N GLY A 1072 -21.56 27.74 4.85
CA GLY A 1072 -20.80 26.62 5.43
C GLY A 1072 -20.27 26.86 6.86
N GLY A 1073 -20.93 27.72 7.64
CA GLY A 1073 -20.56 27.97 9.04
C GLY A 1073 -20.88 26.79 9.98
N ASN A 1074 -19.98 26.52 10.96
CA ASN A 1074 -20.18 25.51 11.99
C ASN A 1074 -20.80 26.13 13.27
N LEU A 1075 -21.81 25.49 13.85
CA LEU A 1075 -22.53 25.99 15.03
C LEU A 1075 -22.77 24.93 16.11
N VAL A 1076 -22.30 25.20 17.33
CA VAL A 1076 -22.55 24.39 18.53
C VAL A 1076 -23.57 25.09 19.43
N LEU A 1077 -24.58 24.33 19.88
CA LEU A 1077 -25.64 24.84 20.76
C LEU A 1077 -25.75 24.04 22.06
N SER A 1078 -25.72 24.76 23.19
CA SER A 1078 -25.70 24.17 24.53
C SER A 1078 -26.60 24.94 25.51
N GLY A 1079 -27.36 24.24 26.36
CA GLY A 1079 -28.15 24.88 27.42
C GLY A 1079 -29.16 23.97 28.11
N ALA A 1080 -29.53 24.31 29.36
CA ALA A 1080 -30.35 23.45 30.23
C ALA A 1080 -31.79 23.18 29.73
N TYR A 1081 -32.29 24.02 28.82
CA TYR A 1081 -33.61 23.88 28.19
C TYR A 1081 -33.53 23.85 26.65
N ALA A 1082 -32.34 23.60 26.09
CA ALA A 1082 -32.08 23.68 24.66
C ALA A 1082 -33.11 22.89 23.81
N SER A 1083 -33.65 21.79 24.33
CA SER A 1083 -34.59 20.92 23.61
C SER A 1083 -36.05 21.39 23.67
N LEU A 1084 -36.41 22.23 24.65
CA LEU A 1084 -37.72 22.89 24.71
C LEU A 1084 -37.77 24.13 23.78
N TYR A 1085 -36.61 24.70 23.43
CA TYR A 1085 -36.55 25.85 22.52
C TYR A 1085 -36.78 25.47 21.05
N LEU A 1086 -36.57 24.20 20.67
CA LEU A 1086 -36.69 23.72 19.28
C LEU A 1086 -38.12 23.90 18.72
N ASP A 1087 -39.15 23.67 19.53
CA ASP A 1087 -40.57 23.81 19.12
C ASP A 1087 -41.03 25.29 19.08
N ASP A 1088 -40.48 26.15 19.93
CA ASP A 1088 -41.08 27.46 20.25
C ASP A 1088 -40.28 28.69 19.78
N THR A 1089 -38.96 28.59 19.52
CA THR A 1089 -38.19 29.77 19.09
C THR A 1089 -38.30 30.06 17.59
N PRO A 1090 -38.56 31.33 17.19
CA PRO A 1090 -38.54 31.76 15.79
C PRO A 1090 -37.24 31.45 15.02
N LEU A 1091 -36.11 31.27 15.70
CA LEU A 1091 -34.84 30.92 15.05
C LEU A 1091 -34.84 29.48 14.49
N PHE A 1092 -35.56 28.56 15.09
CA PHE A 1092 -35.71 27.21 14.52
C PHE A 1092 -36.89 27.17 13.56
N ARG A 1093 -38.09 27.48 14.06
CA ARG A 1093 -39.35 27.32 13.32
C ARG A 1093 -39.48 28.23 12.09
N ASP A 1094 -39.17 29.52 12.23
CA ASP A 1094 -39.46 30.53 11.19
C ASP A 1094 -38.26 30.76 10.25
N TYR A 1095 -37.20 29.93 10.35
CA TYR A 1095 -35.87 30.33 9.87
C TYR A 1095 -34.94 29.19 9.46
N LEU A 1096 -34.90 28.10 10.24
CA LEU A 1096 -34.31 26.81 9.85
C LEU A 1096 -35.40 25.81 9.39
N HIS A 1097 -36.67 26.23 9.35
CA HIS A 1097 -37.86 25.45 8.94
C HIS A 1097 -38.08 24.08 9.62
N ALA A 1098 -37.29 23.80 10.66
CA ALA A 1098 -37.37 22.61 11.49
C ALA A 1098 -38.78 22.38 12.06
N THR A 1099 -39.39 21.26 11.68
CA THR A 1099 -40.73 20.87 12.14
C THR A 1099 -40.67 19.49 12.82
N HIS A 1100 -41.05 19.42 14.10
CA HIS A 1100 -41.03 18.18 14.88
C HIS A 1100 -42.10 17.17 14.40
N VAL A 1101 -41.67 16.00 13.91
CA VAL A 1101 -42.56 14.87 13.61
C VAL A 1101 -42.04 13.57 14.23
N ALA A 1102 -42.95 12.82 14.87
CA ALA A 1102 -42.66 11.53 15.48
C ALA A 1102 -43.33 10.40 14.67
N HIS A 1103 -42.51 9.49 14.12
CA HIS A 1103 -42.98 8.28 13.44
C HIS A 1103 -42.41 7.02 14.11
N GLY A 1104 -43.30 6.11 14.50
CA GLY A 1104 -42.96 4.94 15.32
C GLY A 1104 -42.44 3.75 14.49
N GLY A 1105 -41.14 3.47 14.63
CA GLY A 1105 -40.47 2.26 14.15
C GLY A 1105 -39.55 1.71 15.24
N ARG A 1106 -39.36 0.38 15.31
CA ARG A 1106 -38.53 -0.27 16.33
C ARG A 1106 -37.11 -0.52 15.81
N VAL A 1107 -36.11 -0.03 16.55
CA VAL A 1107 -34.71 -0.44 16.40
C VAL A 1107 -34.41 -1.59 17.38
N PRO A 1108 -33.89 -2.75 16.95
CA PRO A 1108 -33.45 -3.81 17.86
C PRO A 1108 -32.10 -3.46 18.49
N GLY A 1109 -31.97 -3.50 19.81
CA GLY A 1109 -30.66 -3.46 20.50
C GLY A 1109 -30.66 -2.81 21.89
N ILE A 1110 -31.54 -1.85 22.15
CA ILE A 1110 -31.52 -1.03 23.38
C ILE A 1110 -32.67 -1.40 24.31
N VAL A 1111 -32.38 -1.64 25.60
CA VAL A 1111 -33.36 -1.93 26.65
C VAL A 1111 -33.03 -1.17 27.95
N PRO A 1112 -33.85 -0.20 28.38
CA PRO A 1112 -33.69 0.46 29.68
C PRO A 1112 -34.08 -0.42 30.87
N ILE A 1113 -33.44 -0.20 32.02
CA ILE A 1113 -33.54 -1.08 33.21
C ILE A 1113 -34.97 -1.16 33.80
N ASP A 1114 -35.78 -0.10 33.69
CA ASP A 1114 -37.15 -0.05 34.24
C ASP A 1114 -38.25 -0.47 33.24
N GLY A 1115 -37.89 -1.02 32.07
CA GLY A 1115 -38.84 -1.69 31.16
C GLY A 1115 -39.79 -0.78 30.36
N GLY A 1116 -39.61 0.54 30.41
CA GLY A 1116 -40.20 1.48 29.45
C GLY A 1116 -39.35 1.58 28.17
N ILE A 1117 -40.00 1.67 27.01
CA ILE A 1117 -39.33 1.84 25.70
C ILE A 1117 -39.24 3.35 25.39
N LEU A 1118 -38.12 3.78 24.81
CA LEU A 1118 -38.06 5.06 24.08
C LEU A 1118 -38.72 4.86 22.71
N ASP A 1119 -40.02 5.11 22.62
CA ASP A 1119 -40.88 4.68 21.50
C ASP A 1119 -40.76 5.53 20.20
N THR A 1120 -39.87 6.54 20.15
CA THR A 1120 -39.78 7.47 19.01
C THR A 1120 -38.34 7.85 18.65
N PRO A 1121 -37.84 7.52 17.43
CA PRO A 1121 -36.79 8.31 16.79
C PRO A 1121 -37.34 9.69 16.36
N TYR A 1122 -36.47 10.70 16.34
CA TYR A 1122 -36.80 12.06 15.92
C TYR A 1122 -36.57 12.24 14.43
N TRP A 1123 -37.48 12.92 13.73
CA TRP A 1123 -37.35 13.25 12.31
C TRP A 1123 -37.38 14.77 12.13
N LEU A 1124 -36.42 15.27 11.35
CA LEU A 1124 -36.37 16.66 10.90
C LEU A 1124 -36.84 16.72 9.44
N SER A 1125 -37.74 17.64 9.15
CA SER A 1125 -38.13 18.00 7.77
C SER A 1125 -37.73 19.44 7.52
N LEU A 1126 -36.96 19.66 6.45
CA LEU A 1126 -36.69 20.99 5.89
C LEU A 1126 -37.49 21.08 4.58
N ASP A 1127 -38.29 22.13 4.41
CA ASP A 1127 -39.11 22.40 3.21
C ASP A 1127 -39.93 21.22 2.63
N ASN A 1128 -40.33 20.27 3.49
CA ASN A 1128 -41.06 19.02 3.22
C ASN A 1128 -40.22 17.88 2.59
N VAL A 1129 -38.90 18.02 2.52
CA VAL A 1129 -37.96 16.91 2.29
C VAL A 1129 -37.71 16.19 3.62
N TRP A 1130 -37.76 14.85 3.59
CA TRP A 1130 -37.56 14.00 4.75
C TRP A 1130 -36.11 13.51 4.81
N TYR A 1131 -35.31 14.11 5.68
CA TYR A 1131 -33.92 13.73 5.88
C TYR A 1131 -33.87 12.50 6.81
N GLN A 1132 -33.23 11.42 6.33
CA GLN A 1132 -32.85 10.32 7.20
C GLN A 1132 -31.62 10.74 7.99
N SER A 1133 -31.73 10.75 9.32
CA SER A 1133 -30.58 11.06 10.17
C SER A 1133 -29.58 9.90 10.16
N GLU A 1134 -28.33 10.17 9.79
CA GLU A 1134 -27.20 9.36 10.22
C GLU A 1134 -27.00 9.56 11.73
N VAL A 1135 -27.77 8.81 12.51
CA VAL A 1135 -27.52 8.61 13.94
C VAL A 1135 -26.37 7.62 14.07
N ASP A 1136 -25.16 8.09 13.73
CA ASP A 1136 -23.94 7.28 13.82
C ASP A 1136 -23.50 7.12 15.28
N ILE A 1137 -24.10 6.13 15.95
CA ILE A 1137 -23.70 5.70 17.29
C ILE A 1137 -22.53 4.73 17.16
N GLN A 1138 -21.36 5.28 16.83
CA GLN A 1138 -20.10 4.52 16.88
C GLN A 1138 -19.87 3.98 18.30
N PRO A 1139 -19.49 2.70 18.46
CA PRO A 1139 -18.92 2.21 19.71
C PRO A 1139 -17.50 2.82 19.84
N PRO A 1140 -17.22 3.66 20.87
CA PRO A 1140 -17.68 3.44 22.24
C PRO A 1140 -18.38 4.67 22.87
N ALA A 1141 -19.56 5.03 22.38
CA ALA A 1141 -20.42 6.02 23.06
C ALA A 1141 -20.76 5.62 24.52
N LYS A 1142 -19.96 6.11 25.49
CA LYS A 1142 -20.21 5.93 26.92
C LYS A 1142 -21.54 6.61 27.27
N ALA A 1143 -22.54 5.84 27.70
CA ALA A 1143 -23.77 6.39 28.22
C ALA A 1143 -23.51 7.19 29.52
N CYS A 1144 -23.41 8.52 29.41
CA CYS A 1144 -23.18 9.42 30.54
C CYS A 1144 -24.47 9.68 31.32
N TYR A 1145 -24.72 8.86 32.34
CA TYR A 1145 -25.89 8.99 33.21
C TYR A 1145 -25.77 10.15 34.22
N ALA A 1146 -26.48 11.25 33.98
CA ALA A 1146 -26.64 12.35 34.94
C ALA A 1146 -27.95 12.21 35.73
N TYR A 1147 -27.88 12.05 37.05
CA TYR A 1147 -29.07 11.96 37.91
C TYR A 1147 -29.47 13.35 38.44
N ASP A 1148 -30.58 13.90 37.94
CA ASP A 1148 -31.13 15.16 38.45
C ASP A 1148 -31.90 14.96 39.77
N GLY A 1149 -31.24 15.31 40.86
CA GLY A 1149 -31.81 15.30 42.21
C GLY A 1149 -32.86 16.39 42.47
N TYR A 1150 -33.08 17.35 41.57
CA TYR A 1150 -33.97 18.49 41.79
C TYR A 1150 -35.45 18.18 41.51
N TYR A 1151 -35.73 17.31 40.52
CA TYR A 1151 -37.10 16.97 40.12
C TYR A 1151 -37.53 15.51 40.41
N GLY A 1152 -36.61 14.63 40.81
CA GLY A 1152 -36.95 13.32 41.37
C GLY A 1152 -37.57 12.33 40.36
N GLN A 1153 -37.24 12.44 39.08
CA GLN A 1153 -37.57 11.46 38.04
C GLN A 1153 -36.34 11.17 37.18
N ASN A 1154 -36.13 9.90 36.85
CA ASN A 1154 -35.17 9.51 35.81
C ASN A 1154 -35.67 10.02 34.45
N ARG A 1155 -34.96 10.99 33.86
CA ARG A 1155 -35.11 11.33 32.43
C ARG A 1155 -33.95 10.70 31.67
N SER A 1156 -34.26 10.01 30.59
CA SER A 1156 -33.27 9.60 29.59
C SER A 1156 -32.89 10.80 28.71
N SER A 1157 -31.61 10.87 28.34
CA SER A 1157 -31.02 11.95 27.55
C SER A 1157 -29.88 11.39 26.71
N GLY A 1158 -29.56 12.05 25.59
CA GLY A 1158 -28.51 11.62 24.68
C GLY A 1158 -28.20 12.71 23.65
N THR A 1159 -26.95 12.79 23.21
CA THR A 1159 -26.51 13.75 22.19
C THR A 1159 -27.24 13.48 20.87
N ALA A 1160 -27.65 14.53 20.17
CA ALA A 1160 -28.21 14.44 18.82
C ALA A 1160 -27.37 15.31 17.88
N ILE A 1161 -26.72 14.66 16.92
CA ILE A 1161 -25.91 15.32 15.89
C ILE A 1161 -26.81 15.50 14.67
N PHE A 1162 -26.76 16.68 14.05
CA PHE A 1162 -27.50 16.98 12.82
C PHE A 1162 -26.54 17.52 11.76
N THR A 1163 -26.01 16.61 10.94
CA THR A 1163 -25.46 16.96 9.62
C THR A 1163 -26.65 17.19 8.69
N VAL A 1164 -26.64 18.29 7.93
CA VAL A 1164 -27.65 18.59 6.90
C VAL A 1164 -26.95 18.60 5.55
N GLU A 1165 -27.55 17.95 4.55
CA GLU A 1165 -27.12 18.03 3.15
C GLU A 1165 -27.42 19.43 2.56
N ASP A 1166 -26.60 20.41 2.93
CA ASP A 1166 -26.42 21.71 2.24
C ASP A 1166 -25.17 22.45 2.80
N GLY A 1167 -24.14 21.69 3.20
CA GLY A 1167 -22.80 22.21 3.54
C GLY A 1167 -22.61 22.85 4.93
N PHE A 1168 -23.59 22.81 5.84
CA PHE A 1168 -23.46 23.38 7.20
C PHE A 1168 -23.64 22.34 8.32
N ARG A 1169 -22.84 22.47 9.40
CA ARG A 1169 -22.77 21.50 10.50
C ARG A 1169 -23.32 22.10 11.80
N VAL A 1170 -24.30 21.43 12.42
CA VAL A 1170 -24.89 21.89 13.70
C VAL A 1170 -24.86 20.77 14.74
N VAL A 1171 -24.06 20.95 15.79
CA VAL A 1171 -23.98 20.01 16.92
C VAL A 1171 -24.76 20.53 18.10
N TYR A 1172 -25.58 19.65 18.69
CA TYR A 1172 -26.62 20.03 19.61
C TYR A 1172 -26.65 19.11 20.86
N PHE A 1173 -26.57 19.71 22.05
CA PHE A 1173 -26.55 18.96 23.32
C PHE A 1173 -27.91 19.01 24.04
N THR A 1174 -28.60 17.86 24.17
CA THR A 1174 -29.87 17.77 24.94
C THR A 1174 -29.69 17.94 26.44
N MET A 1175 -28.45 17.82 26.95
CA MET A 1175 -28.13 17.89 28.38
C MET A 1175 -27.49 19.25 28.72
N PRO A 1176 -27.74 19.80 29.92
CA PRO A 1176 -26.94 20.90 30.45
C PRO A 1176 -25.48 20.44 30.58
N PHE A 1177 -24.62 20.92 29.68
CA PHE A 1177 -23.21 20.49 29.54
C PHE A 1177 -22.44 20.50 30.88
N GLY A 1178 -22.63 21.52 31.72
CA GLY A 1178 -22.05 21.66 33.06
C GLY A 1178 -22.51 20.65 34.13
N HIS A 1179 -23.43 19.72 33.80
CA HIS A 1179 -23.82 18.59 34.67
C HIS A 1179 -23.09 17.29 34.33
N LEU A 1180 -22.32 17.26 33.23
CA LEU A 1180 -21.38 16.16 32.93
C LEU A 1180 -20.14 16.26 33.84
N SER A 1181 -19.39 15.16 34.00
CA SER A 1181 -18.07 15.23 34.64
C SER A 1181 -17.11 16.09 33.82
N GLU A 1182 -16.02 16.54 34.44
CA GLU A 1182 -14.97 17.34 33.80
C GLU A 1182 -14.41 16.63 32.55
N LEU A 1183 -13.88 15.41 32.73
CA LEU A 1183 -13.43 14.54 31.63
C LEU A 1183 -14.51 14.29 30.55
N ALA A 1184 -15.79 14.18 30.91
CA ALA A 1184 -16.85 13.95 29.92
C ALA A 1184 -17.30 15.21 29.18
N ARG A 1185 -17.01 16.41 29.70
CA ARG A 1185 -17.13 17.68 28.94
C ARG A 1185 -15.98 17.83 27.97
N GLU A 1186 -14.78 17.46 28.42
CA GLU A 1186 -13.53 17.48 27.66
C GLU A 1186 -13.56 16.48 26.49
N GLU A 1187 -13.78 15.19 26.74
CA GLU A 1187 -13.95 14.16 25.70
C GLU A 1187 -14.99 14.58 24.64
N LEU A 1188 -16.13 15.12 25.07
CA LEU A 1188 -17.24 15.52 24.17
C LEU A 1188 -16.94 16.79 23.38
N LEU A 1189 -16.28 17.79 23.98
CA LEU A 1189 -15.90 19.02 23.28
C LEU A 1189 -14.81 18.75 22.25
N LEU A 1190 -13.76 18.02 22.62
CA LEU A 1190 -12.65 17.71 21.71
C LEU A 1190 -13.13 16.88 20.50
N GLN A 1191 -14.02 15.91 20.71
CA GLN A 1191 -14.69 15.19 19.61
C GLN A 1191 -15.51 16.15 18.73
N SER A 1192 -16.31 17.04 19.33
CA SER A 1192 -17.11 18.02 18.58
C SER A 1192 -16.23 18.97 17.76
N VAL A 1193 -15.13 19.46 18.33
CA VAL A 1193 -14.14 20.30 17.65
C VAL A 1193 -13.57 19.57 16.43
N ASN A 1194 -13.07 18.33 16.60
CA ASN A 1194 -12.47 17.58 15.50
C ASN A 1194 -13.49 17.14 14.42
N TRP A 1195 -14.79 17.02 14.75
CA TRP A 1195 -15.83 16.73 13.75
C TRP A 1195 -16.25 17.97 12.92
N MET A 1196 -16.25 19.16 13.52
CA MET A 1196 -16.58 20.41 12.80
C MET A 1196 -15.38 21.09 12.14
N ILE A 1197 -14.18 20.95 12.73
CA ILE A 1197 -12.91 21.43 12.20
C ILE A 1197 -11.88 20.28 12.31
N PRO A 1198 -11.89 19.31 11.37
CA PRO A 1198 -10.93 18.22 11.35
C PRO A 1198 -9.49 18.71 11.31
N GLY A 1199 -8.63 18.12 12.14
CA GLY A 1199 -7.21 18.47 12.22
C GLY A 1199 -6.87 19.70 13.08
N LEU A 1200 -7.85 20.36 13.70
CA LEU A 1200 -7.58 21.43 14.68
C LEU A 1200 -6.98 20.91 16.01
N LEU A 1201 -7.06 19.59 16.23
CA LEU A 1201 -6.52 18.89 17.40
C LEU A 1201 -5.55 17.80 16.90
N ALA A 1202 -4.29 18.20 16.67
CA ALA A 1202 -3.26 17.38 16.03
C ALA A 1202 -2.14 16.89 16.98
N GLU A 1203 -2.31 17.09 18.30
CA GLU A 1203 -1.46 16.53 19.37
C GLU A 1203 -2.29 15.65 20.33
#